data_AF-A0A1B9HWF0-F1
#
_entry.id   AF-A0A1B9HWF0-F1
#
_cell.length_a   1.000
_cell.length_b   1.000
_cell.length_c   1.000
_cell.angle_alpha   90.00
_cell.angle_beta   90.00
_cell.angle_gamma   90.00
#
_symmetry.space_group_name_H-M   'P 1'
#
loop_
_entity.id
_entity.type
_entity.pdbx_description
1 polymer ?
#
loop_
_entity_poly.entity_id
_entity_poly.type
_entity_poly.pdbx_seq_one_letter_code
_entity_poly.pdbx_strand_id
1 'polypeptide(L)'
;MPHNSYFQTNWELRPRVSESSLHNTSLSRPNTASSRKSHDGYFFSSFDFTSLIGKDSSKSPKYPEKLIRALDGYLQKIAMGQEPKYSDQRFRRTIARFWSSTWPDKGFQRQMKESRKIEDLILAFVTVSTKTLQKDEELVDGAWKPELSSQVSLFMELLYDCLTALGPLSGEMSARLQSYRSRLKTEIDLPPPDKGPDSAVAERPRSDQLPVSKKENRDWWKGSLIDVVRSLYGVGEETVEAKLLELERLCTEQAALEDLKKCLKLLNTDPPYPYTPSDFADPDHWNLWRADEIAALSQTMLQMMQSNPSLVQTNDRHSPLDLSMHVESLNLEPLNPNFTFIPPTPKQVYTNLLERCLNMDLQILETLPEDEDVSLSILSPSHVSLLQTCAVRWRLPLSFRSVSFFAAIIARYRNGDVPSACVHEAMAMIGRAQLDMPLDSWTTSDRETLDRDVRQRDLSFLQAIETALDYPDGYHSPEFAEAVEDWRISGANEDYNKDLHAIQTRIVDIVKSQAFNTYIDQASRLLDSEGSKTCHFAMQLASWIEHEAKRLNRKFPDPISRHIDMVPLILQQHLTLWYRDLEDTVIAHSPVGLDLNLEEMFVLYRKARKLSDMGVAFLENEEIALRFPLSPIFITVVSLWLDQTAHKTKEWSDQALAVDTFEPTSSNGPSSSVTDLFDSFRSAVQFLMDLEWPEEQQLAAFATRLAKIISVSISDYCTRIEQLFTEDMHTSDTVVTAAKQQAWIEKAKATIASLQGDRKLQAFFNFTPQASSNLHLMSYPCPRLLIFTQSCVKLNNIEAARQQLDKLYDQLRVDDLSAYEVDEPTSRSNQQIYLFTIKIVLAEGLAVEGSSKSPDSFVIVSDEHGNRFAKTRTIHDDSDPRWDESFDIPVKGNSWFMVTVRHRNLTGKHDVLGRAYLRLDPSQFVDLIPKDVLLPLDTRGHLLLRVGVEGERDDIQYHFGRAFRSLKRTEADMVRAFVDKMTPVLRHTLSRASIKSVLKPNATGSLDYNDALGKLSAAYRSAIGSAEYSIPPTKQDRSRGPSDASIETAIHPLFDYLDTNNHTLASSLSPDSMQMVMAKLWKQILMTIEALIVPPLSDKPSRMRALNDGELDIALKWLKFLRDFFYVGGDASGVPLGTLQNAKFNEILSVRIYYDWNTDDLMEECIRGFQATLQNRSKRPTKSLMSQRNLGTIRARKSAKRALPNPSSNTEMIMRILRMRPLFMRRQGTQEFLAQQLQTISVVKLENPKKGRSIASRSTK
;
A
#
# COMPACT_ATOMS: atom_id res chain seq x y z
N MET A 1 21.64 -19.31 0.29
CA MET A 1 22.72 -19.71 1.22
C MET A 1 23.10 -18.50 2.06
N PRO A 2 23.26 -18.62 3.39
CA PRO A 2 23.15 -17.49 4.33
C PRO A 2 24.46 -17.15 5.08
N HIS A 3 24.47 -16.04 5.83
CA HIS A 3 25.12 -15.77 7.15
C HIS A 3 25.05 -14.24 7.37
N ASN A 4 24.35 -13.64 8.34
CA ASN A 4 24.19 -13.81 9.79
C ASN A 4 25.29 -13.11 10.65
N SER A 5 24.83 -12.50 11.76
CA SER A 5 25.53 -12.02 12.96
C SER A 5 26.39 -10.73 13.03
N TYR A 6 25.86 -9.75 13.80
CA TYR A 6 26.44 -9.03 14.97
C TYR A 6 27.87 -8.46 14.98
N PHE A 7 28.02 -7.21 15.45
CA PHE A 7 28.44 -6.93 16.85
C PHE A 7 28.19 -5.47 17.32
N GLN A 8 28.06 -5.28 18.63
CA GLN A 8 27.78 -4.01 19.33
C GLN A 8 29.05 -3.20 19.66
N THR A 9 28.90 -1.91 19.93
CA THR A 9 29.45 -1.21 21.12
C THR A 9 28.81 0.18 21.28
N ASN A 10 28.94 0.91 22.40
CA ASN A 10 28.37 0.70 23.74
C ASN A 10 28.53 2.04 24.54
N TRP A 11 27.83 2.20 25.67
CA TRP A 11 28.05 3.23 26.72
C TRP A 11 27.67 4.71 26.40
N GLU A 12 27.15 5.53 27.33
CA GLU A 12 26.43 5.30 28.61
C GLU A 12 25.84 6.64 29.11
N LEU A 13 24.66 6.65 29.76
CA LEU A 13 24.36 7.45 30.98
C LEU A 13 22.92 7.24 31.52
N ARG A 14 22.80 6.21 32.38
CA ARG A 14 21.89 6.03 33.54
C ARG A 14 20.42 6.52 33.52
N PRO A 15 19.51 5.55 33.78
CA PRO A 15 18.52 5.61 34.84
C PRO A 15 18.87 4.67 36.02
N ARG A 16 18.18 4.82 37.16
CA ARG A 16 18.13 3.93 38.35
C ARG A 16 16.85 4.27 39.12
N VAL A 17 16.14 3.42 39.87
CA VAL A 17 16.17 1.96 40.26
C VAL A 17 14.75 1.70 40.87
N SER A 18 14.15 0.52 41.05
CA SER A 18 14.54 -0.88 41.39
C SER A 18 13.46 -1.85 40.82
N GLU A 19 13.73 -3.07 40.33
CA GLU A 19 14.16 -4.34 41.00
C GLU A 19 13.03 -5.02 41.83
N SER A 20 12.92 -6.34 42.08
CA SER A 20 13.71 -7.57 41.74
C SER A 20 12.93 -8.84 42.17
N SER A 21 13.24 -10.11 41.80
CA SER A 21 13.79 -10.74 40.58
C SER A 21 14.05 -12.27 40.78
N LEU A 22 13.76 -13.15 39.79
CA LEU A 22 14.45 -14.46 39.54
C LEU A 22 14.24 -15.61 40.59
N HIS A 23 14.61 -16.91 40.43
CA HIS A 23 15.27 -17.74 39.38
C HIS A 23 15.06 -19.28 39.63
N ASN A 24 15.13 -20.13 38.57
CA ASN A 24 15.71 -21.51 38.50
C ASN A 24 15.15 -22.69 39.39
N THR A 25 15.31 -24.01 39.11
CA THR A 25 16.07 -24.80 38.08
C THR A 25 15.52 -26.25 37.88
N SER A 26 15.54 -26.75 36.63
CA SER A 26 15.86 -28.12 36.11
C SER A 26 15.52 -29.49 36.80
N LEU A 27 15.03 -30.42 35.94
CA LEU A 27 15.39 -31.86 35.73
C LEU A 27 14.56 -33.05 36.33
N SER A 28 14.35 -34.07 35.44
CA SER A 28 14.12 -35.53 35.63
C SER A 28 12.71 -36.18 35.42
N ARG A 29 12.75 -37.45 34.96
CA ARG A 29 11.74 -38.53 34.72
C ARG A 29 12.43 -39.86 35.14
N PRO A 30 11.81 -41.09 35.28
CA PRO A 30 10.44 -41.57 34.98
C PRO A 30 9.79 -42.55 36.03
N ASN A 31 8.66 -43.20 35.65
CA ASN A 31 8.23 -44.61 35.91
C ASN A 31 7.23 -45.05 37.05
N THR A 32 6.55 -46.18 36.73
CA THR A 32 5.77 -47.21 37.52
C THR A 32 4.32 -47.01 38.04
N ALA A 33 3.34 -47.54 37.28
CA ALA A 33 2.51 -48.76 37.52
C ALA A 33 1.47 -48.95 38.68
N SER A 34 0.25 -49.36 38.25
CA SER A 34 -0.68 -50.40 38.81
C SER A 34 -1.64 -50.13 40.00
N SER A 35 -2.98 -50.17 39.75
CA SER A 35 -3.95 -51.16 40.31
C SER A 35 -5.42 -50.89 39.85
N ARG A 36 -6.40 -51.74 40.20
CA ARG A 36 -7.74 -51.92 39.55
C ARG A 36 -8.96 -51.31 40.29
N LYS A 37 -10.05 -51.12 39.50
CA LYS A 37 -11.53 -51.21 39.74
C LYS A 37 -12.02 -51.58 41.17
N SER A 38 -13.19 -51.14 41.69
CA SER A 38 -14.25 -50.21 41.19
C SER A 38 -15.35 -49.98 42.25
N HIS A 39 -16.02 -48.81 42.17
CA HIS A 39 -17.36 -48.47 42.69
C HIS A 39 -17.73 -48.66 44.18
N ASP A 40 -17.98 -47.52 44.83
CA ASP A 40 -19.01 -47.39 45.88
C ASP A 40 -19.74 -46.04 45.72
N GLY A 41 -20.99 -45.93 46.18
CA GLY A 41 -21.86 -44.77 45.95
C GLY A 41 -21.77 -43.67 47.03
N TYR A 42 -22.16 -42.44 46.65
CA TYR A 42 -22.20 -41.22 47.50
C TYR A 42 -20.86 -40.79 48.14
N PHE A 43 -20.16 -39.79 47.57
CA PHE A 43 -19.41 -38.77 48.35
C PHE A 43 -18.91 -37.62 47.48
N PHE A 44 -19.43 -36.40 47.69
CA PHE A 44 -18.68 -35.15 47.49
C PHE A 44 -19.10 -34.08 48.52
N SER A 45 -18.99 -34.44 49.80
CA SER A 45 -19.05 -33.46 50.89
C SER A 45 -17.71 -32.71 51.01
N SER A 46 -17.65 -31.47 50.53
CA SER A 46 -16.70 -30.47 51.04
C SER A 46 -17.00 -29.06 50.58
N PHE A 47 -17.00 -28.15 51.55
CA PHE A 47 -17.38 -26.74 51.46
C PHE A 47 -18.87 -26.51 51.16
N ASP A 48 -19.71 -26.79 52.15
CA ASP A 48 -21.14 -26.52 52.11
C ASP A 48 -21.46 -25.03 52.34
N PHE A 49 -21.29 -24.24 51.29
CA PHE A 49 -21.63 -22.81 51.26
C PHE A 49 -23.12 -22.54 51.59
N THR A 50 -23.99 -23.53 51.36
CA THR A 50 -25.41 -23.52 51.74
C THR A 50 -25.64 -23.52 53.26
N SER A 51 -24.71 -24.05 54.06
CA SER A 51 -24.75 -23.94 55.53
C SER A 51 -24.37 -22.54 56.04
N LEU A 52 -23.52 -21.84 55.28
CA LEU A 52 -23.03 -20.48 55.57
C LEU A 52 -24.12 -19.42 55.31
N ILE A 53 -24.89 -19.60 54.24
CA ILE A 53 -26.07 -18.79 53.90
C ILE A 53 -27.31 -19.43 54.53
N GLY A 54 -27.60 -19.07 55.79
CA GLY A 54 -28.85 -19.48 56.46
C GLY A 54 -30.11 -19.12 55.65
N LYS A 55 -31.21 -19.87 55.88
CA LYS A 55 -32.44 -19.96 55.07
C LYS A 55 -33.20 -18.66 54.69
N ASP A 56 -32.73 -17.48 55.08
CA ASP A 56 -33.31 -16.16 54.80
C ASP A 56 -32.62 -15.43 53.63
N SER A 57 -32.63 -16.04 52.43
CA SER A 57 -32.03 -15.48 51.20
C SER A 57 -32.95 -14.52 50.41
N SER A 58 -34.20 -14.33 50.88
CA SER A 58 -35.21 -13.47 50.25
C SER A 58 -35.09 -11.98 50.62
N LYS A 59 -34.27 -11.62 51.62
CA LYS A 59 -34.03 -10.24 52.09
C LYS A 59 -32.53 -9.86 52.12
N SER A 60 -31.83 -10.09 51.01
CA SER A 60 -30.46 -9.61 50.79
C SER A 60 -30.46 -8.13 50.33
N PRO A 61 -29.73 -7.21 51.00
CA PRO A 61 -29.69 -5.80 50.58
C PRO A 61 -29.00 -5.65 49.22
N LYS A 62 -29.62 -4.91 48.28
CA LYS A 62 -29.11 -4.73 46.91
C LYS A 62 -27.92 -3.77 46.88
N TYR A 63 -26.79 -4.18 46.30
CA TYR A 63 -25.62 -3.31 46.17
C TYR A 63 -25.82 -2.18 45.13
N PRO A 64 -25.05 -1.08 45.16
CA PRO A 64 -25.16 0.03 44.20
C PRO A 64 -24.76 -0.37 42.78
N GLU A 65 -25.48 0.09 41.75
CA GLU A 65 -25.23 -0.30 40.34
C GLU A 65 -23.83 0.07 39.83
N LYS A 66 -23.22 1.11 40.42
CA LYS A 66 -21.85 1.53 40.12
C LYS A 66 -20.79 0.50 40.57
N LEU A 67 -21.15 -0.46 41.45
CA LEU A 67 -20.24 -1.51 41.92
C LEU A 67 -19.71 -2.37 40.78
N ILE A 68 -20.54 -2.80 39.84
CA ILE A 68 -20.10 -3.70 38.75
C ILE A 68 -19.00 -3.02 37.93
N ARG A 69 -19.13 -1.72 37.63
CA ARG A 69 -18.10 -0.97 36.88
C ARG A 69 -16.82 -0.71 37.69
N ALA A 70 -16.92 -0.54 39.01
CA ALA A 70 -15.75 -0.40 39.87
C ALA A 70 -15.02 -1.73 40.06
N LEU A 71 -15.76 -2.80 40.30
CA LEU A 71 -15.26 -4.15 40.51
C LEU A 71 -14.60 -4.70 39.24
N ASP A 72 -15.14 -4.42 38.06
CA ASP A 72 -14.49 -4.71 36.77
C ASP A 72 -13.07 -4.12 36.67
N GLY A 73 -12.92 -2.83 37.03
CA GLY A 73 -11.62 -2.18 37.06
C GLY A 73 -10.64 -2.74 38.10
N TYR A 74 -11.13 -3.15 39.27
CA TYR A 74 -10.29 -3.81 40.29
C TYR A 74 -9.89 -5.24 39.89
N LEU A 75 -10.81 -6.03 39.35
CA LEU A 75 -10.54 -7.39 38.85
C LEU A 75 -9.51 -7.36 37.70
N GLN A 76 -9.66 -6.42 36.75
CA GLN A 76 -8.68 -6.20 35.68
C GLN A 76 -7.28 -5.88 36.24
N LYS A 77 -7.19 -4.91 37.16
CA LYS A 77 -5.90 -4.54 37.77
C LYS A 77 -5.24 -5.69 38.54
N ILE A 78 -6.02 -6.49 39.26
CA ILE A 78 -5.49 -7.66 40.00
C ILE A 78 -5.03 -8.74 39.02
N ALA A 79 -5.81 -9.06 37.99
CA ALA A 79 -5.37 -9.97 36.92
C ALA A 79 -4.05 -9.48 36.29
N MET A 80 -3.94 -8.18 35.99
CA MET A 80 -2.73 -7.54 35.45
C MET A 80 -1.60 -7.34 36.48
N GLY A 81 -1.85 -7.53 37.78
CA GLY A 81 -0.84 -7.50 38.85
C GLY A 81 -0.48 -6.12 39.37
N GLN A 82 -1.36 -5.14 39.19
CA GLN A 82 -1.14 -3.73 39.51
C GLN A 82 -1.59 -3.35 40.93
N GLU A 83 -2.26 -4.26 41.65
CA GLU A 83 -2.71 -4.05 43.04
C GLU A 83 -1.84 -4.88 44.03
N PRO A 84 -0.99 -4.25 44.85
CA PRO A 84 -0.03 -4.96 45.71
C PRO A 84 -0.69 -5.71 46.88
N LYS A 85 -1.90 -5.33 47.28
CA LYS A 85 -2.67 -5.96 48.37
C LYS A 85 -3.10 -7.40 48.05
N TYR A 86 -3.29 -7.73 46.76
CA TYR A 86 -3.75 -9.04 46.29
C TYR A 86 -2.70 -9.70 45.38
N SER A 87 -1.49 -9.83 45.93
CA SER A 87 -0.29 -10.27 45.20
C SER A 87 -0.08 -11.80 45.15
N ASP A 88 -0.88 -12.58 45.87
CA ASP A 88 -0.81 -14.05 45.84
C ASP A 88 -1.07 -14.60 44.42
N GLN A 89 -0.15 -15.45 43.96
CA GLN A 89 -0.13 -15.94 42.59
C GLN A 89 -1.25 -16.94 42.29
N ARG A 90 -1.73 -17.70 43.30
CA ARG A 90 -2.86 -18.62 43.13
C ARG A 90 -4.19 -17.86 43.08
N PHE A 91 -4.47 -17.01 44.07
CA PHE A 91 -5.65 -16.14 44.05
C PHE A 91 -5.72 -15.28 42.78
N ARG A 92 -4.59 -14.75 42.31
CA ARG A 92 -4.51 -13.94 41.08
C ARG A 92 -4.81 -14.75 39.81
N ARG A 93 -4.41 -16.03 39.72
CA ARG A 93 -4.81 -16.93 38.61
C ARG A 93 -6.32 -17.18 38.64
N THR A 94 -6.89 -17.41 39.82
CA THR A 94 -8.35 -17.59 40.01
C THR A 94 -9.13 -16.34 39.60
N ILE A 95 -8.71 -15.15 40.06
CA ILE A 95 -9.32 -13.86 39.70
C ILE A 95 -9.19 -13.56 38.20
N ALA A 96 -8.02 -13.81 37.60
CA ALA A 96 -7.83 -13.62 36.16
C ALA A 96 -8.78 -14.51 35.33
N ARG A 97 -9.01 -15.75 35.78
CA ARG A 97 -9.94 -16.69 35.13
C ARG A 97 -11.40 -16.30 35.34
N PHE A 98 -11.79 -15.90 36.56
CA PHE A 98 -13.12 -15.36 36.84
C PHE A 98 -13.42 -14.11 35.98
N TRP A 99 -12.46 -13.19 35.88
CA TRP A 99 -12.56 -11.97 35.07
C TRP A 99 -12.53 -12.23 33.56
N SER A 100 -11.88 -13.29 33.07
CA SER A 100 -11.82 -13.59 31.63
C SER A 100 -12.90 -14.54 31.12
N SER A 101 -13.45 -15.42 31.95
CA SER A 101 -14.43 -16.44 31.50
C SER A 101 -15.86 -16.22 31.98
N THR A 102 -16.07 -15.59 33.13
CA THR A 102 -17.40 -15.50 33.77
C THR A 102 -17.89 -14.06 33.84
N TRP A 103 -16.97 -13.13 34.10
CA TRP A 103 -17.25 -11.70 34.16
C TRP A 103 -17.64 -11.02 32.82
N PRO A 104 -17.11 -11.43 31.64
CA PRO A 104 -17.49 -10.82 30.35
C PRO A 104 -18.81 -11.36 29.79
N ASP A 105 -19.35 -12.44 30.37
CA ASP A 105 -20.61 -13.02 29.92
C ASP A 105 -21.76 -12.01 30.10
N LYS A 106 -22.49 -11.76 29.02
CA LYS A 106 -23.64 -10.85 29.00
C LYS A 106 -24.81 -11.41 29.81
N GLY A 107 -24.96 -12.74 29.90
CA GLY A 107 -25.94 -13.41 30.75
C GLY A 107 -25.65 -13.12 32.23
N PHE A 108 -24.45 -13.46 32.69
CA PHE A 108 -23.95 -13.14 34.03
C PHE A 108 -24.04 -11.64 34.36
N GLN A 109 -23.56 -10.74 33.48
CA GLN A 109 -23.67 -9.30 33.73
C GLN A 109 -25.11 -8.81 33.80
N ARG A 110 -26.04 -9.40 33.05
CA ARG A 110 -27.47 -9.09 33.13
C ARG A 110 -28.07 -9.61 34.44
N GLN A 111 -27.81 -10.86 34.79
CA GLN A 111 -28.23 -11.47 36.05
C GLN A 111 -27.75 -10.67 37.27
N MET A 112 -26.49 -10.22 37.28
CA MET A 112 -25.92 -9.41 38.37
C MET A 112 -26.51 -7.98 38.41
N LYS A 113 -26.88 -7.39 37.26
CA LYS A 113 -27.60 -6.10 37.20
C LYS A 113 -29.05 -6.20 37.64
N GLU A 114 -29.71 -7.35 37.43
CA GLU A 114 -31.12 -7.57 37.77
C GLU A 114 -31.28 -8.04 39.24
N SER A 115 -30.47 -9.02 39.69
CA SER A 115 -30.52 -9.53 41.07
C SER A 115 -29.96 -8.52 42.08
N ARG A 116 -28.80 -7.93 41.77
CA ARG A 116 -28.00 -7.04 42.64
C ARG A 116 -27.71 -7.61 44.03
N LYS A 117 -27.71 -8.94 44.18
CA LYS A 117 -27.37 -9.63 45.44
C LYS A 117 -25.88 -9.90 45.51
N ILE A 118 -25.28 -9.72 46.69
CA ILE A 118 -23.84 -9.98 46.88
C ILE A 118 -23.55 -11.48 47.00
N GLU A 119 -24.50 -12.26 47.50
CA GLU A 119 -24.42 -13.71 47.61
C GLU A 119 -24.27 -14.39 46.23
N ASP A 120 -24.94 -13.89 45.18
CA ASP A 120 -24.85 -14.46 43.82
C ASP A 120 -23.45 -14.24 43.20
N LEU A 121 -22.82 -13.09 43.46
CA LEU A 121 -21.43 -12.81 43.07
C LEU A 121 -20.44 -13.74 43.77
N ILE A 122 -20.63 -13.98 45.07
CA ILE A 122 -19.77 -14.87 45.85
C ILE A 122 -19.96 -16.32 45.38
N LEU A 123 -21.19 -16.77 45.14
CA LEU A 123 -21.47 -18.13 44.64
C LEU A 123 -20.82 -18.39 43.27
N ALA A 124 -20.87 -17.41 42.36
CA ALA A 124 -20.18 -17.51 41.08
C ALA A 124 -18.65 -17.58 41.23
N PHE A 125 -18.07 -16.76 42.12
CA PHE A 125 -16.64 -16.81 42.40
C PHE A 125 -16.22 -18.13 43.07
N VAL A 126 -16.98 -18.64 44.05
CA VAL A 126 -16.79 -19.95 44.67
C VAL A 126 -16.82 -21.05 43.60
N THR A 127 -17.81 -21.04 42.70
CA THR A 127 -17.94 -22.07 41.65
C THR A 127 -16.74 -22.10 40.70
N VAL A 128 -16.22 -20.93 40.32
CA VAL A 128 -15.01 -20.82 39.49
C VAL A 128 -13.78 -21.23 40.29
N SER A 129 -13.63 -20.76 41.53
CA SER A 129 -12.51 -21.09 42.42
C SER A 129 -12.40 -22.59 42.69
N THR A 130 -13.51 -23.26 42.98
CA THR A 130 -13.58 -24.72 43.13
C THR A 130 -13.10 -25.42 41.85
N LYS A 131 -13.60 -25.02 40.68
CA LYS A 131 -13.21 -25.61 39.38
C LYS A 131 -11.77 -25.30 38.96
N THR A 132 -11.16 -24.21 39.45
CA THR A 132 -9.76 -23.88 39.17
C THR A 132 -8.81 -24.57 40.14
N LEU A 133 -9.13 -24.63 41.43
CA LEU A 133 -8.29 -25.26 42.45
C LEU A 133 -8.34 -26.80 42.37
N GLN A 134 -9.47 -27.39 41.98
CA GLN A 134 -9.55 -28.83 41.67
C GLN A 134 -8.78 -29.24 40.40
N LYS A 135 -8.37 -28.26 39.57
CA LYS A 135 -7.56 -28.47 38.36
C LYS A 135 -6.12 -27.98 38.52
N ASP A 136 -5.71 -27.55 39.71
CA ASP A 136 -4.33 -27.19 40.00
C ASP A 136 -3.60 -28.46 40.47
N GLU A 137 -2.71 -28.99 39.62
CA GLU A 137 -1.99 -30.25 39.87
C GLU A 137 -1.07 -30.17 41.11
N GLU A 138 -0.80 -28.96 41.63
CA GLU A 138 -0.07 -28.73 42.87
C GLU A 138 -0.90 -29.01 44.16
N LEU A 139 -2.21 -29.31 44.05
CA LEU A 139 -3.15 -29.45 45.18
C LEU A 139 -3.86 -30.82 45.20
N VAL A 140 -3.08 -31.90 45.29
CA VAL A 140 -3.58 -33.29 45.38
C VAL A 140 -4.13 -33.62 46.79
N ASP A 141 -5.07 -34.57 46.88
CA ASP A 141 -5.72 -35.07 48.10
C ASP A 141 -6.35 -34.01 49.02
N GLY A 142 -7.42 -33.38 48.53
CA GLY A 142 -8.34 -32.58 49.34
C GLY A 142 -7.80 -31.24 49.84
N ALA A 143 -6.51 -30.94 49.62
CA ALA A 143 -5.85 -29.69 49.99
C ALA A 143 -6.46 -28.45 49.32
N TRP A 144 -7.17 -28.62 48.19
CA TRP A 144 -7.94 -27.53 47.55
C TRP A 144 -9.09 -27.00 48.43
N LYS A 145 -9.55 -27.76 49.43
CA LYS A 145 -10.69 -27.39 50.30
C LYS A 145 -10.35 -26.23 51.26
N PRO A 146 -9.28 -26.28 52.09
CA PRO A 146 -8.87 -25.12 52.90
C PRO A 146 -8.35 -23.95 52.04
N GLU A 147 -7.73 -24.22 50.89
CA GLU A 147 -7.31 -23.18 49.94
C GLU A 147 -8.52 -22.42 49.35
N LEU A 148 -9.60 -23.13 49.02
CA LEU A 148 -10.87 -22.51 48.61
C LEU A 148 -11.42 -21.60 49.72
N SER A 149 -11.44 -22.03 50.97
CA SER A 149 -11.84 -21.20 52.12
C SER A 149 -11.01 -19.91 52.21
N SER A 150 -9.69 -20.00 51.99
CA SER A 150 -8.77 -18.87 51.97
C SER A 150 -9.08 -17.88 50.84
N GLN A 151 -9.21 -18.37 49.60
CA GLN A 151 -9.48 -17.52 48.43
C GLN A 151 -10.87 -16.86 48.48
N VAL A 152 -11.87 -17.54 49.03
CA VAL A 152 -13.21 -16.98 49.27
C VAL A 152 -13.17 -15.85 50.31
N SER A 153 -12.36 -16.01 51.37
CA SER A 153 -12.12 -14.94 52.36
C SER A 153 -11.51 -13.68 51.71
N LEU A 154 -10.46 -13.86 50.90
CA LEU A 154 -9.80 -12.75 50.18
C LEU A 154 -10.74 -12.03 49.21
N PHE A 155 -11.62 -12.76 48.53
CA PHE A 155 -12.64 -12.18 47.66
C PHE A 155 -13.71 -11.39 48.43
N MET A 156 -14.12 -11.84 49.63
CA MET A 156 -15.02 -11.07 50.49
C MET A 156 -14.38 -9.75 50.97
N GLU A 157 -13.07 -9.75 51.25
CA GLU A 157 -12.34 -8.51 51.60
C GLU A 157 -12.25 -7.54 50.41
N LEU A 158 -12.00 -8.05 49.20
CA LEU A 158 -12.03 -7.25 47.96
C LEU A 158 -13.39 -6.58 47.72
N LEU A 159 -14.50 -7.32 47.90
CA LEU A 159 -15.86 -6.76 47.78
C LEU A 159 -16.12 -5.66 48.81
N TYR A 160 -15.64 -5.84 50.05
CA TYR A 160 -15.77 -4.85 51.12
C TYR A 160 -14.99 -3.56 50.81
N ASP A 161 -13.75 -3.67 50.33
CA ASP A 161 -12.94 -2.52 49.91
C ASP A 161 -13.61 -1.75 48.75
N CYS A 162 -14.06 -2.47 47.70
CA CYS A 162 -14.72 -1.87 46.54
C CYS A 162 -16.00 -1.12 46.92
N LEU A 163 -16.79 -1.68 47.84
CA LEU A 163 -18.00 -1.04 48.34
C LEU A 163 -17.71 0.21 49.20
N THR A 164 -16.67 0.15 50.04
CA THR A 164 -16.25 1.29 50.88
C THR A 164 -15.72 2.46 50.03
N ALA A 165 -15.02 2.17 48.94
CA ALA A 165 -14.52 3.18 48.01
C ALA A 165 -15.60 3.93 47.21
N LEU A 166 -16.84 3.42 47.17
CA LEU A 166 -17.96 4.01 46.44
C LEU A 166 -18.85 4.94 47.28
N GLY A 167 -18.66 4.98 48.60
CA GLY A 167 -19.41 5.83 49.53
C GLY A 167 -19.62 5.17 50.90
N PRO A 168 -20.25 5.88 51.85
CA PRO A 168 -20.56 5.31 53.18
C PRO A 168 -21.51 4.11 53.05
N LEU A 169 -21.05 2.96 53.52
CA LEU A 169 -21.77 1.68 53.52
C LEU A 169 -23.06 1.76 54.35
N SER A 170 -24.14 1.17 53.83
CA SER A 170 -25.33 0.88 54.65
C SER A 170 -24.96 -0.10 55.77
N GLY A 171 -25.31 0.23 57.01
CA GLY A 171 -24.91 -0.54 58.20
C GLY A 171 -25.33 -2.01 58.17
N GLU A 172 -26.48 -2.31 57.56
CA GLU A 172 -27.00 -3.67 57.40
C GLU A 172 -26.14 -4.53 56.46
N MET A 173 -25.61 -3.93 55.38
CA MET A 173 -24.73 -4.63 54.43
C MET A 173 -23.32 -4.83 55.00
N SER A 174 -22.82 -3.85 55.78
CA SER A 174 -21.54 -3.98 56.50
C SER A 174 -21.59 -5.09 57.57
N ALA A 175 -22.66 -5.13 58.38
CA ALA A 175 -22.84 -6.15 59.41
C ALA A 175 -22.96 -7.57 58.83
N ARG A 176 -23.62 -7.74 57.67
CA ARG A 176 -23.78 -9.03 56.99
C ARG A 176 -22.47 -9.56 56.40
N LEU A 177 -21.62 -8.69 55.84
CA LEU A 177 -20.27 -9.07 55.40
C LEU A 177 -19.34 -9.41 56.58
N GLN A 178 -19.45 -8.69 57.70
CA GLN A 178 -18.66 -8.98 58.90
C GLN A 178 -19.09 -10.31 59.57
N SER A 179 -20.37 -10.69 59.52
CA SER A 179 -20.83 -11.96 60.08
C SER A 179 -20.40 -13.19 59.26
N TYR A 180 -20.34 -13.09 57.93
CA TYR A 180 -19.72 -14.13 57.10
C TYR A 180 -18.22 -14.27 57.41
N ARG A 181 -17.51 -13.15 57.58
CA ARG A 181 -16.06 -13.14 57.91
C ARG A 181 -15.73 -13.73 59.29
N SER A 182 -16.63 -13.63 60.28
CA SER A 182 -16.40 -14.22 61.61
C SER A 182 -16.65 -15.73 61.64
N ARG A 183 -17.65 -16.24 60.92
CA ARG A 183 -17.95 -17.69 60.85
C ARG A 183 -16.82 -18.49 60.19
N LEU A 184 -16.24 -17.95 59.13
CA LEU A 184 -15.18 -18.61 58.35
C LEU A 184 -13.87 -18.86 59.13
N LYS A 185 -13.64 -18.12 60.23
CA LYS A 185 -12.41 -18.25 61.04
C LYS A 185 -12.47 -19.36 62.09
N THR A 186 -13.62 -19.97 62.34
CA THR A 186 -13.81 -20.90 63.47
C THR A 186 -13.57 -22.37 63.09
N GLU A 187 -13.46 -22.72 61.80
CA GLU A 187 -13.32 -24.11 61.32
C GLU A 187 -11.87 -24.60 61.16
N ILE A 188 -10.85 -23.80 61.51
CA ILE A 188 -9.46 -24.05 61.09
C ILE A 188 -8.59 -24.78 62.15
N ASP A 189 -9.00 -24.81 63.43
CA ASP A 189 -8.20 -25.40 64.54
C ASP A 189 -8.98 -26.49 65.32
N LEU A 190 -8.58 -27.78 65.22
CA LEU A 190 -8.66 -28.86 66.26
C LEU A 190 -8.22 -30.27 65.71
N PRO A 191 -7.63 -31.19 66.52
CA PRO A 191 -7.06 -32.48 66.05
C PRO A 191 -7.82 -33.78 66.50
N PRO A 192 -7.51 -34.97 65.92
CA PRO A 192 -8.06 -36.30 66.29
C PRO A 192 -7.02 -37.23 67.01
N PRO A 193 -7.21 -38.56 67.27
CA PRO A 193 -8.39 -39.46 67.40
C PRO A 193 -8.38 -40.30 68.73
N ASP A 194 -9.26 -41.32 68.93
CA ASP A 194 -8.85 -42.73 69.25
C ASP A 194 -10.00 -43.80 69.22
N LYS A 195 -9.66 -45.09 69.46
CA LYS A 195 -10.38 -46.34 69.08
C LYS A 195 -11.12 -47.11 70.21
N GLY A 196 -12.29 -47.70 69.87
CA GLY A 196 -12.85 -49.01 70.34
C GLY A 196 -13.08 -49.26 71.85
N PRO A 197 -13.52 -50.47 72.29
CA PRO A 197 -14.04 -51.65 71.54
C PRO A 197 -15.41 -52.21 72.07
N ASP A 198 -15.80 -53.40 71.60
CA ASP A 198 -17.10 -54.09 71.78
C ASP A 198 -17.47 -54.56 73.21
N SER A 199 -18.78 -54.78 73.45
CA SER A 199 -19.35 -56.11 73.79
C SER A 199 -20.89 -56.12 73.91
N ALA A 200 -21.51 -57.25 73.57
CA ALA A 200 -22.97 -57.46 73.52
C ALA A 200 -23.53 -58.16 74.77
N VAL A 201 -24.87 -58.35 74.83
CA VAL A 201 -25.62 -59.62 75.14
C VAL A 201 -26.95 -59.39 75.89
N ALA A 202 -28.04 -59.96 75.33
CA ALA A 202 -29.31 -60.43 75.97
C ALA A 202 -30.24 -59.45 76.74
N GLU A 203 -31.56 -59.67 76.85
CA GLU A 203 -32.53 -60.50 76.10
C GLU A 203 -33.98 -59.97 76.30
N ARG A 204 -34.92 -60.47 75.48
CA ARG A 204 -36.39 -60.25 75.53
C ARG A 204 -37.00 -60.68 76.88
N PRO A 205 -38.14 -60.13 77.36
CA PRO A 205 -39.48 -60.41 76.78
C PRO A 205 -40.49 -59.20 76.92
N ARG A 206 -41.80 -59.24 76.61
CA ARG A 206 -42.81 -60.29 76.31
C ARG A 206 -44.07 -59.62 75.67
N SER A 207 -44.92 -60.39 74.97
CA SER A 207 -46.42 -60.28 74.88
C SER A 207 -47.13 -58.90 74.99
N ASP A 208 -48.13 -58.54 74.18
CA ASP A 208 -49.07 -59.38 73.42
C ASP A 208 -49.97 -58.58 72.43
N GLN A 209 -50.42 -59.23 71.33
CA GLN A 209 -51.80 -59.22 70.74
C GLN A 209 -52.57 -57.89 70.46
N LEU A 210 -53.34 -57.64 69.37
CA LEU A 210 -53.99 -58.38 68.26
C LEU A 210 -54.24 -57.39 67.05
N PRO A 211 -54.89 -57.78 65.92
CA PRO A 211 -54.60 -58.88 65.02
C PRO A 211 -54.50 -58.43 63.54
N VAL A 212 -53.74 -59.15 62.71
CA VAL A 212 -53.94 -59.13 61.25
C VAL A 212 -55.17 -59.99 60.92
N SER A 213 -56.29 -59.35 60.61
CA SER A 213 -57.33 -59.97 59.80
C SER A 213 -56.85 -60.06 58.36
N LYS A 214 -56.93 -61.25 57.75
CA LYS A 214 -56.71 -61.39 56.30
C LYS A 214 -57.69 -60.49 55.54
N LYS A 215 -57.18 -59.42 54.92
CA LYS A 215 -57.72 -58.85 53.69
C LYS A 215 -56.65 -59.01 52.63
N GLU A 216 -57.01 -59.67 51.54
CA GLU A 216 -56.23 -59.66 50.30
C GLU A 216 -56.13 -58.21 49.84
N ASN A 217 -54.92 -57.65 49.84
CA ASN A 217 -54.71 -56.29 49.36
C ASN A 217 -54.61 -56.33 47.83
N ARG A 218 -55.78 -56.40 47.16
CA ARG A 218 -55.90 -56.57 45.69
C ARG A 218 -55.12 -55.54 44.87
N ASP A 219 -54.85 -54.38 45.45
CA ASP A 219 -54.32 -53.20 44.78
C ASP A 219 -52.80 -52.96 44.99
N TRP A 220 -52.04 -53.93 45.53
CA TRP A 220 -50.61 -53.73 45.87
C TRP A 220 -49.71 -53.29 44.70
N TRP A 221 -50.15 -53.52 43.46
CA TRP A 221 -49.43 -53.23 42.22
C TRP A 221 -49.80 -51.86 41.59
N LYS A 222 -50.81 -51.15 42.09
CA LYS A 222 -51.21 -49.82 41.57
C LYS A 222 -50.14 -48.78 41.87
N GLY A 223 -49.76 -47.99 40.86
CA GLY A 223 -48.60 -47.08 40.94
C GLY A 223 -47.22 -47.76 40.85
N SER A 224 -47.14 -49.05 40.50
CA SER A 224 -45.89 -49.74 40.19
C SER A 224 -45.63 -49.86 38.68
N LEU A 225 -44.46 -50.39 38.27
CA LEU A 225 -44.17 -50.70 36.86
C LEU A 225 -45.21 -51.61 36.18
N ILE A 226 -45.96 -52.40 36.95
CA ILE A 226 -47.04 -53.26 36.42
C ILE A 226 -48.19 -52.40 35.86
N ASP A 227 -48.48 -51.25 36.48
CA ASP A 227 -49.51 -50.30 36.04
C ASP A 227 -49.09 -49.60 34.73
N VAL A 228 -47.79 -49.31 34.60
CA VAL A 228 -47.19 -48.81 33.34
C VAL A 228 -47.34 -49.83 32.21
N VAL A 229 -47.01 -51.12 32.46
CA VAL A 229 -47.19 -52.20 31.48
C VAL A 229 -48.66 -52.39 31.12
N ARG A 230 -49.58 -52.31 32.10
CA ARG A 230 -51.02 -52.38 31.86
C ARG A 230 -51.48 -51.28 30.89
N SER A 231 -51.08 -50.03 31.14
CA SER A 231 -51.39 -48.88 30.30
C SER A 231 -50.87 -49.09 28.88
N LEU A 232 -49.59 -49.44 28.74
CA LEU A 232 -48.88 -49.63 27.47
C LEU A 232 -49.47 -50.72 26.57
N TYR A 233 -50.10 -51.74 27.15
CA TYR A 233 -50.74 -52.84 26.41
C TYR A 233 -52.27 -52.73 26.33
N GLY A 234 -52.88 -51.69 26.91
CA GLY A 234 -54.34 -51.47 26.89
C GLY A 234 -55.15 -52.55 27.62
N VAL A 235 -54.60 -53.16 28.67
CA VAL A 235 -55.20 -54.32 29.36
C VAL A 235 -56.10 -53.87 30.53
N GLY A 236 -57.26 -54.51 30.69
CA GLY A 236 -58.18 -54.23 31.81
C GLY A 236 -57.63 -54.72 33.16
N GLU A 237 -58.00 -54.10 34.28
CA GLU A 237 -57.46 -54.54 35.59
C GLU A 237 -57.81 -55.99 35.95
N GLU A 238 -59.00 -56.48 35.59
CA GLU A 238 -59.38 -57.90 35.80
C GLU A 238 -58.46 -58.89 35.06
N THR A 239 -58.01 -58.54 33.85
CA THR A 239 -57.11 -59.38 33.05
C THR A 239 -55.66 -59.30 33.54
N VAL A 240 -55.26 -58.17 34.14
CA VAL A 240 -53.97 -58.04 34.84
C VAL A 240 -53.96 -58.85 36.13
N GLU A 241 -54.99 -58.74 36.98
CA GLU A 241 -55.09 -59.54 38.22
C GLU A 241 -55.04 -61.05 37.94
N ALA A 242 -55.79 -61.52 36.92
CA ALA A 242 -55.76 -62.92 36.50
C ALA A 242 -54.36 -63.38 36.05
N LYS A 243 -53.63 -62.53 35.30
CA LYS A 243 -52.26 -62.83 34.87
C LYS A 243 -51.22 -62.72 35.98
N LEU A 244 -51.40 -61.82 36.95
CA LEU A 244 -50.54 -61.74 38.13
C LEU A 244 -50.66 -63.01 38.97
N LEU A 245 -51.87 -63.53 39.21
CA LEU A 245 -52.09 -64.79 39.94
C LEU A 245 -51.52 -66.03 39.23
N GLU A 246 -51.44 -66.00 37.90
CA GLU A 246 -50.77 -67.02 37.08
C GLU A 246 -49.23 -66.91 37.21
N LEU A 247 -48.70 -65.68 37.08
CA LEU A 247 -47.27 -65.40 37.10
C LEU A 247 -46.65 -65.49 38.50
N GLU A 248 -47.37 -65.16 39.58
CA GLU A 248 -46.89 -65.25 40.97
C GLU A 248 -46.46 -66.68 41.34
N ARG A 249 -47.06 -67.69 40.70
CA ARG A 249 -46.70 -69.12 40.88
C ARG A 249 -45.44 -69.53 40.13
N LEU A 250 -45.02 -68.76 39.13
CA LEU A 250 -43.88 -69.04 38.24
C LEU A 250 -42.66 -68.17 38.60
N CYS A 251 -42.92 -66.87 38.81
CA CYS A 251 -41.94 -65.82 39.04
C CYS A 251 -41.47 -65.77 40.51
N THR A 252 -40.89 -66.86 41.00
CA THR A 252 -40.31 -66.92 42.35
C THR A 252 -38.88 -66.37 42.38
N GLU A 253 -38.43 -65.90 43.55
CA GLU A 253 -37.02 -65.50 43.75
C GLU A 253 -36.05 -66.66 43.51
N GLN A 254 -36.48 -67.91 43.77
CA GLN A 254 -35.72 -69.10 43.44
C GLN A 254 -35.59 -69.30 41.93
N ALA A 255 -36.67 -69.15 41.15
CA ALA A 255 -36.62 -69.23 39.69
C ALA A 255 -35.71 -68.14 39.09
N ALA A 256 -35.71 -66.93 39.67
CA ALA A 256 -34.79 -65.87 39.28
C ALA A 256 -33.32 -66.21 39.59
N LEU A 257 -33.02 -66.78 40.76
CA LEU A 257 -31.68 -67.27 41.11
C LEU A 257 -31.23 -68.41 40.18
N GLU A 258 -32.15 -69.31 39.82
CA GLU A 258 -31.91 -70.40 38.87
C GLU A 258 -31.61 -69.88 37.46
N ASP A 259 -32.35 -68.87 36.96
CA ASP A 259 -32.06 -68.23 35.67
C ASP A 259 -30.67 -67.54 35.67
N LEU A 260 -30.28 -66.87 36.75
CA LEU A 260 -28.92 -66.30 36.87
C LEU A 260 -27.84 -67.40 36.87
N LYS A 261 -28.08 -68.53 37.56
CA LYS A 261 -27.21 -69.72 37.51
C LYS A 261 -27.16 -70.33 36.10
N LYS A 262 -28.26 -70.35 35.34
CA LYS A 262 -28.29 -70.78 33.93
C LYS A 262 -27.44 -69.85 33.06
N CYS A 263 -27.58 -68.52 33.18
CA CYS A 263 -26.75 -67.55 32.45
C CYS A 263 -25.25 -67.78 32.72
N LEU A 264 -24.86 -67.97 33.98
CA LEU A 264 -23.46 -68.22 34.36
C LEU A 264 -22.92 -69.55 33.80
N LYS A 265 -23.76 -70.59 33.70
CA LYS A 265 -23.40 -71.86 33.04
C LYS A 265 -23.26 -71.70 31.52
N LEU A 266 -24.22 -71.03 30.88
CA LEU A 266 -24.26 -70.81 29.42
C LEU A 266 -23.22 -69.81 28.91
N LEU A 267 -22.58 -69.02 29.78
CA LEU A 267 -21.37 -68.23 29.45
C LEU A 267 -20.10 -69.10 29.27
N ASN A 268 -20.18 -70.39 29.60
CA ASN A 268 -19.07 -71.35 29.52
C ASN A 268 -19.36 -72.54 28.57
N THR A 269 -20.51 -72.54 27.89
CA THR A 269 -20.84 -73.51 26.83
C THR A 269 -20.30 -73.06 25.47
N ASP A 270 -20.28 -73.99 24.50
CA ASP A 270 -20.00 -73.69 23.10
C ASP A 270 -21.26 -73.96 22.25
N PRO A 271 -21.91 -72.94 21.65
CA PRO A 271 -21.59 -71.52 21.76
C PRO A 271 -21.99 -70.91 23.13
N PRO A 272 -21.34 -69.81 23.57
CA PRO A 272 -21.73 -69.09 24.77
C PRO A 272 -22.93 -68.16 24.53
N TYR A 273 -23.69 -67.89 25.59
CA TYR A 273 -24.86 -66.99 25.61
C TYR A 273 -24.64 -65.82 26.57
N PRO A 274 -25.13 -64.59 26.29
CA PRO A 274 -25.90 -64.17 25.10
C PRO A 274 -25.06 -63.70 23.90
N TYR A 275 -23.73 -63.67 23.99
CA TYR A 275 -22.81 -63.25 22.93
C TYR A 275 -21.72 -64.30 22.69
N THR A 276 -21.17 -64.31 21.48
CA THR A 276 -20.07 -65.18 21.03
C THR A 276 -18.79 -64.38 20.82
N PRO A 277 -17.60 -65.02 20.81
CA PRO A 277 -16.34 -64.34 20.49
C PRO A 277 -16.35 -63.64 19.10
N SER A 278 -17.10 -64.19 18.14
CA SER A 278 -17.30 -63.62 16.80
C SER A 278 -18.15 -62.34 16.76
N ASP A 279 -18.87 -62.01 17.83
CA ASP A 279 -19.64 -60.75 17.92
C ASP A 279 -18.74 -59.55 18.25
N PHE A 280 -17.45 -59.77 18.54
CA PHE A 280 -16.47 -58.73 18.88
C PHE A 280 -15.35 -58.70 17.85
N ALA A 281 -14.80 -57.51 17.58
CA ALA A 281 -13.73 -57.31 16.61
C ALA A 281 -12.36 -57.87 17.06
N ASP A 282 -12.17 -58.05 18.37
CA ASP A 282 -10.93 -58.51 19.00
C ASP A 282 -11.26 -59.51 20.13
N PRO A 283 -10.60 -60.68 20.20
CA PRO A 283 -10.73 -61.59 21.34
C PRO A 283 -10.45 -60.95 22.71
N ASP A 284 -9.63 -59.91 22.81
CA ASP A 284 -9.36 -59.22 24.08
C ASP A 284 -10.59 -58.42 24.58
N HIS A 285 -11.38 -57.83 23.68
CA HIS A 285 -12.65 -57.16 24.04
C HIS A 285 -13.71 -58.17 24.50
N TRP A 286 -13.78 -59.34 23.84
CA TRP A 286 -14.61 -60.46 24.31
C TRP A 286 -14.22 -60.91 25.73
N ASN A 287 -12.92 -61.07 26.00
CA ASN A 287 -12.42 -61.48 27.31
C ASN A 287 -12.74 -60.45 28.40
N LEU A 288 -12.62 -59.15 28.10
CA LEU A 288 -12.99 -58.06 29.01
C LEU A 288 -14.49 -58.07 29.32
N TRP A 289 -15.34 -58.13 28.30
CA TRP A 289 -16.79 -58.16 28.46
C TRP A 289 -17.25 -59.39 29.26
N ARG A 290 -16.71 -60.57 28.95
CA ARG A 290 -17.02 -61.82 29.66
C ARG A 290 -16.64 -61.74 31.14
N ALA A 291 -15.50 -61.13 31.47
CA ALA A 291 -15.07 -60.95 32.86
C ALA A 291 -16.01 -60.00 33.64
N ASP A 292 -16.42 -58.89 33.02
CA ASP A 292 -17.33 -57.92 33.64
C ASP A 292 -18.77 -58.47 33.79
N GLU A 293 -19.28 -59.28 32.85
CA GLU A 293 -20.59 -59.93 32.99
C GLU A 293 -20.58 -61.04 34.08
N ILE A 294 -19.50 -61.82 34.20
CA ILE A 294 -19.34 -62.79 35.30
C ILE A 294 -19.35 -62.08 36.66
N ALA A 295 -18.66 -60.93 36.76
CA ALA A 295 -18.69 -60.11 37.97
C ALA A 295 -20.11 -59.59 38.26
N ALA A 296 -20.81 -59.04 37.26
CA ALA A 296 -22.17 -58.52 37.42
C ALA A 296 -23.19 -59.60 37.82
N LEU A 297 -23.11 -60.80 37.23
CA LEU A 297 -23.94 -61.96 37.59
C LEU A 297 -23.69 -62.40 39.03
N SER A 298 -22.42 -62.57 39.42
CA SER A 298 -22.08 -63.00 40.79
C SER A 298 -22.50 -61.98 41.85
N GLN A 299 -22.33 -60.68 41.60
CA GLN A 299 -22.79 -59.61 42.49
C GLN A 299 -24.33 -59.60 42.62
N THR A 300 -25.06 -59.79 41.50
CA THR A 300 -26.53 -59.86 41.51
C THR A 300 -27.03 -61.05 42.33
N MET A 301 -26.42 -62.23 42.14
CA MET A 301 -26.75 -63.43 42.91
C MET A 301 -26.47 -63.24 44.41
N LEU A 302 -25.32 -62.63 44.75
CA LEU A 302 -24.93 -62.36 46.13
C LEU A 302 -25.90 -61.38 46.82
N GLN A 303 -26.33 -60.32 46.14
CA GLN A 303 -27.36 -59.41 46.68
C GLN A 303 -28.69 -60.13 46.93
N MET A 304 -29.17 -60.98 46.00
CA MET A 304 -30.40 -61.75 46.20
C MET A 304 -30.31 -62.72 47.39
N MET A 305 -29.17 -63.38 47.58
CA MET A 305 -28.92 -64.28 48.71
C MET A 305 -28.78 -63.54 50.05
N GLN A 306 -28.32 -62.28 50.04
CA GLN A 306 -28.29 -61.41 51.22
C GLN A 306 -29.68 -60.88 51.59
N SER A 307 -30.51 -60.49 50.60
CA SER A 307 -31.86 -59.99 50.85
C SER A 307 -32.82 -61.08 51.32
N ASN A 308 -32.64 -62.32 50.88
CA ASN A 308 -33.44 -63.46 51.36
C ASN A 308 -32.57 -64.68 51.72
N PRO A 309 -32.19 -64.85 53.00
CA PRO A 309 -31.38 -65.96 53.48
C PRO A 309 -32.02 -67.36 53.29
N SER A 310 -33.33 -67.44 53.02
CA SER A 310 -33.98 -68.74 52.76
C SER A 310 -33.53 -69.38 51.44
N LEU A 311 -33.08 -68.56 50.48
CA LEU A 311 -32.50 -69.01 49.19
C LEU A 311 -31.16 -69.74 49.35
N VAL A 312 -30.53 -69.67 50.53
CA VAL A 312 -29.25 -70.35 50.84
C VAL A 312 -29.48 -71.80 51.29
N GLN A 313 -30.69 -72.17 51.71
CA GLN A 313 -30.96 -73.48 52.34
C GLN A 313 -31.18 -74.62 51.34
N THR A 314 -31.18 -74.36 50.03
CA THR A 314 -31.39 -75.36 48.97
C THR A 314 -30.09 -76.02 48.49
N ASN A 315 -29.65 -77.00 49.29
CA ASN A 315 -29.00 -78.24 48.86
C ASN A 315 -27.65 -78.23 48.11
N ASP A 316 -26.84 -77.17 48.18
CA ASP A 316 -25.39 -77.24 47.87
C ASP A 316 -24.55 -76.50 48.92
N ARG A 317 -23.66 -77.24 49.61
CA ARG A 317 -22.78 -76.69 50.67
C ARG A 317 -21.42 -76.26 50.09
N HIS A 318 -21.38 -75.11 49.41
CA HIS A 318 -20.11 -74.47 49.05
C HIS A 318 -20.10 -72.98 49.42
N SER A 319 -18.93 -72.52 49.89
CA SER A 319 -18.70 -71.14 50.30
C SER A 319 -18.76 -70.20 49.07
N PRO A 320 -19.30 -68.98 49.18
CA PRO A 320 -19.33 -68.04 48.05
C PRO A 320 -17.94 -67.65 47.51
N LEU A 321 -16.86 -67.94 48.24
CA LEU A 321 -15.48 -67.74 47.74
C LEU A 321 -14.97 -68.84 46.79
N ASP A 322 -15.55 -70.05 46.78
CA ASP A 322 -15.04 -71.19 46.00
C ASP A 322 -15.59 -71.27 44.56
N LEU A 323 -16.70 -70.57 44.28
CA LEU A 323 -17.42 -70.65 43.00
C LEU A 323 -16.60 -70.15 41.79
N SER A 324 -15.65 -69.23 42.00
CA SER A 324 -14.78 -68.71 40.95
C SER A 324 -13.69 -69.69 40.52
N MET A 325 -13.37 -70.70 41.34
CA MET A 325 -12.28 -71.65 41.09
C MET A 325 -12.72 -73.05 40.63
N HIS A 326 -14.03 -73.35 40.66
CA HIS A 326 -14.58 -74.67 40.30
C HIS A 326 -15.55 -74.65 39.10
N VAL A 327 -15.48 -73.62 38.26
CA VAL A 327 -16.36 -73.45 37.07
C VAL A 327 -16.23 -74.63 36.09
N GLU A 328 -15.07 -75.28 36.01
CA GLU A 328 -14.81 -76.42 35.11
C GLU A 328 -15.39 -77.76 35.58
N SER A 329 -15.89 -77.88 36.82
CA SER A 329 -16.29 -79.18 37.40
C SER A 329 -17.81 -79.45 37.42
N LEU A 330 -18.62 -78.68 36.68
CA LEU A 330 -20.07 -78.87 36.61
C LEU A 330 -20.47 -79.75 35.42
N ASN A 331 -21.05 -80.93 35.70
CA ASN A 331 -21.50 -81.89 34.69
C ASN A 331 -22.43 -81.25 33.64
N LEU A 332 -22.11 -81.48 32.37
CA LEU A 332 -22.83 -80.99 31.19
C LEU A 332 -24.00 -81.92 30.83
N GLU A 333 -25.18 -81.66 31.38
CA GLU A 333 -26.45 -82.09 30.77
C GLU A 333 -26.96 -81.01 29.80
N PRO A 334 -27.68 -81.37 28.71
CA PRO A 334 -28.22 -80.39 27.77
C PRO A 334 -29.37 -79.58 28.40
N LEU A 335 -29.09 -78.36 28.86
CA LEU A 335 -30.10 -77.46 29.40
C LEU A 335 -31.04 -76.96 28.28
N ASN A 336 -32.35 -77.01 28.54
CA ASN A 336 -33.32 -76.24 27.76
C ASN A 336 -33.04 -74.73 27.92
N PRO A 337 -33.01 -73.93 26.84
CA PRO A 337 -32.75 -72.49 26.89
C PRO A 337 -33.93 -71.65 27.42
N ASN A 338 -34.94 -72.28 28.01
CA ASN A 338 -36.11 -71.60 28.56
C ASN A 338 -35.78 -70.99 29.93
N PHE A 339 -35.56 -69.69 29.93
CA PHE A 339 -35.57 -68.87 31.14
C PHE A 339 -37.01 -68.51 31.52
N THR A 340 -37.23 -68.23 32.81
CA THR A 340 -38.51 -67.75 33.35
C THR A 340 -38.63 -66.22 33.19
N PHE A 341 -37.52 -65.49 33.35
CA PHE A 341 -37.51 -64.01 33.35
C PHE A 341 -36.88 -63.37 32.11
N ILE A 342 -36.16 -64.15 31.29
CA ILE A 342 -35.51 -63.66 30.05
C ILE A 342 -36.27 -64.23 28.83
N PRO A 343 -36.81 -63.38 27.94
CA PRO A 343 -37.50 -63.86 26.73
C PRO A 343 -36.51 -64.52 25.75
N PRO A 344 -36.97 -65.42 24.86
CA PRO A 344 -36.09 -66.16 23.95
C PRO A 344 -35.36 -65.28 22.91
N THR A 345 -35.92 -64.12 22.55
CA THR A 345 -35.31 -63.14 21.62
C THR A 345 -35.24 -61.74 22.25
N PRO A 346 -34.38 -61.53 23.28
CA PRO A 346 -34.44 -60.34 24.14
C PRO A 346 -34.19 -59.03 23.39
N LYS A 347 -33.33 -59.02 22.37
CA LYS A 347 -33.10 -57.86 21.49
C LYS A 347 -34.38 -57.43 20.76
N GLN A 348 -35.10 -58.36 20.12
CA GLN A 348 -36.33 -58.08 19.36
C GLN A 348 -37.50 -57.69 20.26
N VAL A 349 -37.65 -58.35 21.42
CA VAL A 349 -38.70 -57.99 22.38
C VAL A 349 -38.45 -56.59 22.95
N TYR A 350 -37.19 -56.21 23.18
CA TYR A 350 -36.82 -54.86 23.61
C TYR A 350 -37.08 -53.78 22.55
N THR A 351 -36.74 -54.00 21.27
CA THR A 351 -37.05 -53.03 20.20
C THR A 351 -38.56 -52.82 20.04
N ASN A 352 -39.34 -53.91 20.06
CA ASN A 352 -40.80 -53.84 19.98
C ASN A 352 -41.42 -53.14 21.21
N LEU A 353 -40.83 -53.28 22.40
CA LEU A 353 -41.26 -52.59 23.61
C LEU A 353 -40.93 -51.09 23.53
N LEU A 354 -39.71 -50.75 23.09
CA LEU A 354 -39.25 -49.38 22.89
C LEU A 354 -40.12 -48.63 21.87
N GLU A 355 -40.43 -49.25 20.73
CA GLU A 355 -41.32 -48.67 19.73
C GLU A 355 -42.72 -48.39 20.27
N ARG A 356 -43.27 -49.29 21.11
CA ARG A 356 -44.56 -49.08 21.78
C ARG A 356 -44.51 -47.93 22.78
N CYS A 357 -43.46 -47.84 23.59
CA CYS A 357 -43.27 -46.72 24.52
C CYS A 357 -43.21 -45.38 23.79
N LEU A 358 -42.38 -45.29 22.73
CA LEU A 358 -42.27 -44.10 21.90
C LEU A 358 -43.59 -43.73 21.23
N ASN A 359 -44.34 -44.69 20.68
CA ASN A 359 -45.64 -44.42 20.05
C ASN A 359 -46.68 -43.93 21.05
N MET A 360 -46.73 -44.51 22.25
CA MET A 360 -47.66 -44.09 23.30
C MET A 360 -47.32 -42.70 23.82
N ASP A 361 -46.04 -42.42 24.08
CA ASP A 361 -45.62 -41.09 24.54
C ASP A 361 -45.86 -40.03 23.44
N LEU A 362 -45.57 -40.30 22.17
CA LEU A 362 -45.88 -39.35 21.06
C LEU A 362 -47.37 -39.01 20.97
N GLN A 363 -48.26 -40.01 21.07
CA GLN A 363 -49.70 -39.77 21.08
C GLN A 363 -50.16 -38.95 22.29
N ILE A 364 -49.46 -39.04 23.43
CA ILE A 364 -49.72 -38.17 24.58
C ILE A 364 -49.24 -36.75 24.28
N LEU A 365 -48.04 -36.59 23.71
CA LEU A 365 -47.48 -35.28 23.35
C LEU A 365 -48.35 -34.52 22.33
N GLU A 366 -48.94 -35.21 21.34
CA GLU A 366 -49.93 -34.62 20.41
C GLU A 366 -51.18 -34.04 21.11
N THR A 367 -51.47 -34.46 22.35
CA THR A 367 -52.63 -33.98 23.12
C THR A 367 -52.31 -32.91 24.16
N LEU A 368 -51.03 -32.54 24.33
CA LEU A 368 -50.62 -31.51 25.28
C LEU A 368 -50.76 -30.10 24.69
N PRO A 369 -50.95 -29.05 25.53
CA PRO A 369 -50.90 -27.66 25.08
C PRO A 369 -49.51 -27.26 24.57
N GLU A 370 -49.45 -26.37 23.58
CA GLU A 370 -48.20 -25.86 22.98
C GLU A 370 -47.24 -25.15 23.98
N ASP A 371 -47.74 -24.78 25.16
CA ASP A 371 -46.99 -24.06 26.21
C ASP A 371 -46.25 -24.99 27.21
N GLU A 372 -46.35 -26.32 27.13
CA GLU A 372 -45.68 -27.24 28.07
C GLU A 372 -44.29 -27.71 27.58
N ASP A 373 -43.28 -27.65 28.47
CA ASP A 373 -41.91 -28.10 28.17
C ASP A 373 -41.83 -29.63 28.00
N VAL A 374 -41.58 -30.09 26.76
CA VAL A 374 -41.45 -31.51 26.40
C VAL A 374 -40.00 -31.99 26.38
N SER A 375 -39.76 -33.23 26.84
CA SER A 375 -38.44 -33.86 26.76
C SER A 375 -38.06 -34.23 25.32
N LEU A 376 -36.90 -33.77 24.84
CA LEU A 376 -36.33 -34.15 23.53
C LEU A 376 -36.06 -35.66 23.37
N SER A 377 -36.04 -36.42 24.49
CA SER A 377 -35.95 -37.88 24.46
C SER A 377 -37.29 -38.56 24.12
N ILE A 378 -38.40 -37.82 24.11
CA ILE A 378 -39.80 -38.24 23.91
C ILE A 378 -40.34 -39.17 25.02
N LEU A 379 -39.52 -40.10 25.51
CA LEU A 379 -39.88 -41.09 26.52
C LEU A 379 -40.24 -40.48 27.88
N SER A 380 -41.38 -40.89 28.44
CA SER A 380 -41.79 -40.52 29.79
C SER A 380 -40.94 -41.22 30.87
N PRO A 381 -40.77 -40.64 32.08
CA PRO A 381 -39.96 -41.23 33.15
C PRO A 381 -40.39 -42.66 33.53
N SER A 382 -41.69 -42.94 33.44
CA SER A 382 -42.29 -44.26 33.66
C SER A 382 -41.82 -45.29 32.63
N HIS A 383 -41.79 -44.93 31.34
CA HIS A 383 -41.29 -45.80 30.28
C HIS A 383 -39.77 -45.97 30.31
N VAL A 384 -39.01 -44.91 30.65
CA VAL A 384 -37.55 -45.02 30.87
C VAL A 384 -37.24 -46.02 31.98
N SER A 385 -37.95 -45.96 33.11
CA SER A 385 -37.78 -46.91 34.23
C SER A 385 -38.13 -48.35 33.85
N LEU A 386 -39.22 -48.54 33.07
CA LEU A 386 -39.60 -49.85 32.53
C LEU A 386 -38.52 -50.42 31.60
N LEU A 387 -38.09 -49.65 30.60
CA LEU A 387 -37.05 -50.05 29.64
C LEU A 387 -35.72 -50.35 30.32
N GLN A 388 -35.30 -49.53 31.29
CA GLN A 388 -34.09 -49.77 32.09
C GLN A 388 -34.19 -51.07 32.92
N THR A 389 -35.35 -51.34 33.51
CA THR A 389 -35.58 -52.57 34.28
C THR A 389 -35.51 -53.81 33.38
N CYS A 390 -36.21 -53.79 32.23
CA CYS A 390 -36.16 -54.86 31.23
C CYS A 390 -34.73 -55.07 30.68
N ALA A 391 -34.03 -53.98 30.33
CA ALA A 391 -32.65 -54.02 29.85
C ALA A 391 -31.68 -54.78 30.77
N VAL A 392 -31.68 -54.43 32.06
CA VAL A 392 -30.80 -55.05 33.06
C VAL A 392 -31.17 -56.51 33.30
N ARG A 393 -32.46 -56.83 33.37
CA ARG A 393 -32.92 -58.22 33.59
C ARG A 393 -32.70 -59.12 32.38
N TRP A 394 -32.82 -58.59 31.16
CA TRP A 394 -32.63 -59.32 29.90
C TRP A 394 -31.21 -59.26 29.33
N ARG A 395 -30.24 -58.74 30.11
CA ARG A 395 -28.79 -58.74 29.77
C ARG A 395 -28.46 -58.01 28.47
N LEU A 396 -29.10 -56.86 28.26
CA LEU A 396 -28.87 -56.00 27.09
C LEU A 396 -27.83 -54.90 27.39
N PRO A 397 -26.72 -54.79 26.63
CA PRO A 397 -25.64 -53.84 26.88
C PRO A 397 -26.06 -52.40 26.61
N LEU A 398 -25.23 -51.44 27.03
CA LEU A 398 -25.47 -50.01 26.74
C LEU A 398 -25.43 -49.71 25.23
N SER A 399 -24.47 -50.28 24.49
CA SER A 399 -24.33 -50.15 23.04
C SER A 399 -25.65 -50.41 22.30
N PHE A 400 -26.19 -51.61 22.43
CA PHE A 400 -27.43 -52.04 21.78
C PHE A 400 -28.61 -51.12 22.11
N ARG A 401 -28.74 -50.68 23.36
CA ARG A 401 -29.87 -49.85 23.81
C ARG A 401 -29.81 -48.44 23.22
N SER A 402 -28.64 -47.81 23.26
CA SER A 402 -28.45 -46.46 22.70
C SER A 402 -28.59 -46.47 21.17
N VAL A 403 -28.06 -47.50 20.50
CA VAL A 403 -28.22 -47.66 19.04
C VAL A 403 -29.68 -47.94 18.65
N SER A 404 -30.39 -48.81 19.38
CA SER A 404 -31.81 -49.09 19.13
C SER A 404 -32.68 -47.84 19.32
N PHE A 405 -32.38 -47.00 20.31
CA PHE A 405 -33.04 -45.71 20.50
C PHE A 405 -32.75 -44.75 19.34
N PHE A 406 -31.49 -44.59 18.97
CA PHE A 406 -31.11 -43.72 17.85
C PHE A 406 -31.76 -44.13 16.52
N ALA A 407 -31.77 -45.42 16.20
CA ALA A 407 -32.45 -45.98 15.03
C ALA A 407 -33.97 -45.66 15.03
N ALA A 408 -34.63 -45.83 16.18
CA ALA A 408 -36.05 -45.56 16.35
C ALA A 408 -36.41 -44.06 16.21
N ILE A 409 -35.49 -43.16 16.57
CA ILE A 409 -35.64 -41.71 16.40
C ILE A 409 -35.43 -41.29 14.93
N ILE A 410 -34.40 -41.82 14.24
CA ILE A 410 -34.19 -41.52 12.80
C ILE A 410 -35.38 -42.01 11.96
N ALA A 411 -35.92 -43.19 12.25
CA ALA A 411 -37.09 -43.71 11.54
C ALA A 411 -38.30 -42.76 11.63
N ARG A 412 -38.51 -42.16 12.81
CA ARG A 412 -39.57 -41.18 13.07
C ARG A 412 -39.30 -39.84 12.41
N TYR A 413 -38.06 -39.35 12.45
CA TYR A 413 -37.66 -38.11 11.78
C TYR A 413 -37.94 -38.20 10.27
N ARG A 414 -37.65 -39.34 9.65
CA ARG A 414 -37.94 -39.62 8.23
C ARG A 414 -39.42 -39.64 7.86
N ASN A 415 -40.30 -39.93 8.81
CA ASN A 415 -41.75 -39.89 8.61
C ASN A 415 -42.33 -38.48 8.83
N GLY A 416 -41.57 -37.57 9.46
CA GLY A 416 -42.05 -36.28 9.95
C GLY A 416 -42.64 -36.32 11.36
N ASP A 417 -42.52 -37.44 12.09
CA ASP A 417 -43.13 -37.63 13.41
C ASP A 417 -42.40 -36.84 14.53
N VAL A 418 -41.15 -36.41 14.31
CA VAL A 418 -40.29 -35.74 15.30
C VAL A 418 -39.37 -34.69 14.66
N PRO A 419 -38.99 -33.60 15.37
CA PRO A 419 -38.06 -32.60 14.87
C PRO A 419 -36.60 -33.08 14.88
N SER A 420 -35.74 -32.36 14.16
CA SER A 420 -34.29 -32.60 14.10
C SER A 420 -33.61 -32.58 15.47
N ALA A 421 -34.04 -31.69 16.37
CA ALA A 421 -33.54 -31.58 17.75
C ALA A 421 -33.58 -32.92 18.53
N CYS A 422 -34.59 -33.77 18.29
CA CYS A 422 -34.66 -35.11 18.88
C CYS A 422 -33.55 -36.04 18.35
N VAL A 423 -33.16 -35.88 17.08
CA VAL A 423 -32.06 -36.61 16.44
C VAL A 423 -30.71 -36.15 17.01
N HIS A 424 -30.52 -34.84 17.26
CA HIS A 424 -29.31 -34.33 17.91
C HIS A 424 -29.17 -34.83 19.35
N GLU A 425 -30.24 -34.84 20.15
CA GLU A 425 -30.21 -35.40 21.51
C GLU A 425 -29.97 -36.92 21.49
N ALA A 426 -30.55 -37.65 20.54
CA ALA A 426 -30.26 -39.08 20.36
C ALA A 426 -28.79 -39.33 19.99
N MET A 427 -28.16 -38.48 19.17
CA MET A 427 -26.71 -38.52 18.93
C MET A 427 -25.89 -38.13 20.17
N ALA A 428 -26.37 -37.18 20.98
CA ALA A 428 -25.73 -36.85 22.26
C ALA A 428 -25.79 -38.04 23.24
N MET A 429 -26.87 -38.84 23.23
CA MET A 429 -26.95 -40.11 23.97
C MET A 429 -25.93 -41.15 23.48
N ILE A 430 -25.72 -41.28 22.16
CA ILE A 430 -24.65 -42.11 21.61
C ILE A 430 -23.27 -41.62 22.10
N GLY A 431 -23.01 -40.31 22.03
CA GLY A 431 -21.75 -39.72 22.52
C GLY A 431 -21.50 -39.95 24.01
N ARG A 432 -22.55 -39.88 24.85
CA ARG A 432 -22.46 -40.23 26.29
C ARG A 432 -22.16 -41.72 26.47
N ALA A 433 -22.81 -42.61 25.73
CA ALA A 433 -22.52 -44.04 25.76
C ALA A 433 -21.09 -44.41 25.31
N GLN A 434 -20.51 -43.63 24.38
CA GLN A 434 -19.13 -43.81 23.92
C GLN A 434 -18.07 -43.42 24.97
N LEU A 435 -18.40 -42.50 25.90
CA LEU A 435 -17.54 -42.15 27.03
C LEU A 435 -17.51 -43.27 28.10
N ASP A 436 -18.65 -43.91 28.34
CA ASP A 436 -18.75 -45.04 29.28
C ASP A 436 -18.17 -46.34 28.71
N MET A 437 -18.32 -46.55 27.39
CA MET A 437 -17.87 -47.75 26.68
C MET A 437 -17.35 -47.36 25.28
N PRO A 438 -16.04 -47.45 25.00
CA PRO A 438 -15.48 -47.01 23.72
C PRO A 438 -15.96 -47.89 22.55
N LEU A 439 -16.10 -47.31 21.35
CA LEU A 439 -16.63 -47.98 20.15
C LEU A 439 -15.96 -49.32 19.80
N ASP A 440 -14.68 -49.48 20.10
CA ASP A 440 -13.96 -50.74 19.81
C ASP A 440 -14.37 -51.91 20.71
N SER A 441 -14.95 -51.62 21.87
CA SER A 441 -15.53 -52.62 22.78
C SER A 441 -17.00 -52.95 22.50
N TRP A 442 -17.65 -52.26 21.55
CA TRP A 442 -19.02 -52.56 21.13
C TRP A 442 -19.05 -53.78 20.21
N THR A 443 -20.18 -54.48 20.18
CA THR A 443 -20.34 -55.62 19.26
C THR A 443 -20.33 -55.15 17.81
N THR A 444 -19.80 -55.97 16.90
CA THR A 444 -19.71 -55.67 15.47
C THR A 444 -21.08 -55.32 14.88
N SER A 445 -22.13 -56.04 15.30
CA SER A 445 -23.51 -55.77 14.89
C SER A 445 -24.04 -54.41 15.38
N ASP A 446 -23.73 -54.00 16.63
CA ASP A 446 -24.14 -52.67 17.13
C ASP A 446 -23.39 -51.55 16.38
N ARG A 447 -22.09 -51.76 16.06
CA ARG A 447 -21.26 -50.81 15.29
C ARG A 447 -21.76 -50.64 13.86
N GLU A 448 -22.04 -51.72 13.15
CA GLU A 448 -22.58 -51.70 11.78
C GLU A 448 -23.97 -51.03 11.73
N THR A 449 -24.79 -51.28 12.75
CA THR A 449 -26.10 -50.64 12.90
C THR A 449 -25.94 -49.13 13.11
N LEU A 450 -25.07 -48.70 14.03
CA LEU A 450 -24.79 -47.27 14.24
C LEU A 450 -24.26 -46.59 12.97
N ASP A 451 -23.30 -47.18 12.27
CA ASP A 451 -22.71 -46.64 11.04
C ASP A 451 -23.73 -46.52 9.90
N ARG A 452 -24.62 -47.52 9.74
CA ARG A 452 -25.76 -47.44 8.81
C ARG A 452 -26.72 -46.31 9.19
N ASP A 453 -27.05 -46.19 10.46
CA ASP A 453 -28.09 -45.28 10.92
C ASP A 453 -27.58 -43.82 10.95
N VAL A 454 -26.29 -43.58 11.25
CA VAL A 454 -25.61 -42.29 11.04
C VAL A 454 -25.60 -41.89 9.57
N ARG A 455 -25.25 -42.79 8.63
CA ARG A 455 -25.39 -42.50 7.19
C ARG A 455 -26.83 -42.15 6.79
N GLN A 456 -27.82 -42.80 7.42
CA GLN A 456 -29.23 -42.51 7.17
C GLN A 456 -29.67 -41.15 7.71
N ARG A 457 -29.17 -40.72 8.88
CA ARG A 457 -29.31 -39.34 9.39
C ARG A 457 -28.76 -38.34 8.37
N ASP A 458 -27.53 -38.55 7.90
CA ASP A 458 -26.84 -37.62 7.01
C ASP A 458 -27.59 -37.44 5.68
N LEU A 459 -28.10 -38.54 5.11
CA LEU A 459 -28.96 -38.52 3.93
C LEU A 459 -30.25 -37.73 4.18
N SER A 460 -30.89 -37.92 5.34
CA SER A 460 -32.15 -37.26 5.67
C SER A 460 -31.99 -35.76 5.97
N PHE A 461 -30.88 -35.33 6.56
CA PHE A 461 -30.58 -33.89 6.73
C PHE A 461 -30.28 -33.19 5.40
N LEU A 462 -29.52 -33.81 4.47
CA LEU A 462 -29.38 -33.23 3.12
C LEU A 462 -30.71 -33.21 2.34
N GLN A 463 -31.57 -34.22 2.51
CA GLN A 463 -32.92 -34.22 1.93
C GLN A 463 -33.81 -33.14 2.53
N ALA A 464 -33.66 -32.82 3.82
CA ALA A 464 -34.36 -31.69 4.44
C ALA A 464 -33.91 -30.35 3.84
N ILE A 465 -32.60 -30.16 3.61
CA ILE A 465 -32.07 -28.97 2.91
C ILE A 465 -32.61 -28.87 1.48
N GLU A 466 -32.63 -29.99 0.74
CA GLU A 466 -33.21 -30.04 -0.61
C GLU A 466 -34.71 -29.66 -0.59
N THR A 467 -35.48 -30.22 0.34
CA THR A 467 -36.92 -29.94 0.48
C THR A 467 -37.18 -28.50 0.92
N ALA A 468 -36.32 -27.92 1.77
CA ALA A 468 -36.45 -26.54 2.25
C ALA A 468 -36.27 -25.48 1.14
N LEU A 469 -35.69 -25.86 -0.01
CA LEU A 469 -35.62 -24.99 -1.19
C LEU A 469 -36.95 -24.88 -1.95
N ASP A 470 -37.91 -25.79 -1.77
CA ASP A 470 -39.22 -25.72 -2.43
C ASP A 470 -40.17 -24.67 -1.79
N TYR A 471 -39.77 -24.08 -0.67
CA TYR A 471 -40.50 -22.99 -0.01
C TYR A 471 -40.49 -21.70 -0.88
N PRO A 472 -41.50 -20.81 -0.76
CA PRO A 472 -41.66 -19.67 -1.66
C PRO A 472 -40.46 -18.71 -1.75
N ASP A 473 -39.71 -18.54 -0.66
CA ASP A 473 -38.51 -17.68 -0.60
C ASP A 473 -37.20 -18.43 -0.96
N GLY A 474 -37.28 -19.73 -1.31
CA GLY A 474 -36.13 -20.55 -1.70
C GLY A 474 -35.00 -20.52 -0.67
N TYR A 475 -33.76 -20.35 -1.14
CA TYR A 475 -32.56 -20.20 -0.28
C TYR A 475 -32.56 -18.96 0.65
N HIS A 476 -33.62 -18.13 0.65
CA HIS A 476 -33.81 -17.08 1.64
C HIS A 476 -34.76 -17.44 2.78
N SER A 477 -35.50 -18.56 2.67
CA SER A 477 -36.47 -19.03 3.66
C SER A 477 -35.82 -19.27 5.04
N PRO A 478 -36.56 -19.08 6.15
CA PRO A 478 -36.07 -19.47 7.47
C PRO A 478 -35.88 -20.99 7.57
N GLU A 479 -36.74 -21.79 6.93
CA GLU A 479 -36.69 -23.25 6.94
C GLU A 479 -35.40 -23.79 6.30
N PHE A 480 -34.91 -23.16 5.23
CA PHE A 480 -33.63 -23.51 4.62
C PHE A 480 -32.45 -23.18 5.54
N ALA A 481 -32.51 -22.06 6.25
CA ALA A 481 -31.46 -21.69 7.20
C ALA A 481 -31.40 -22.64 8.41
N GLU A 482 -32.56 -23.09 8.91
CA GLU A 482 -32.67 -24.08 9.99
C GLU A 482 -32.11 -25.45 9.55
N ALA A 483 -32.54 -25.96 8.39
CA ALA A 483 -32.04 -27.23 7.84
C ALA A 483 -30.51 -27.23 7.60
N VAL A 484 -29.93 -26.09 7.21
CA VAL A 484 -28.49 -25.92 7.04
C VAL A 484 -27.74 -25.93 8.38
N GLU A 485 -28.29 -25.31 9.42
CA GLU A 485 -27.68 -25.34 10.76
C GLU A 485 -27.77 -26.75 11.37
N ASP A 486 -28.88 -27.45 11.18
CA ASP A 486 -29.05 -28.85 11.61
C ASP A 486 -28.01 -29.79 11.00
N TRP A 487 -27.75 -29.65 9.69
CA TRP A 487 -26.67 -30.33 8.99
C TRP A 487 -25.30 -29.95 9.55
N ARG A 488 -25.06 -28.65 9.81
CA ARG A 488 -23.80 -28.14 10.35
C ARG A 488 -23.49 -28.70 11.74
N ILE A 489 -24.50 -28.81 12.62
CA ILE A 489 -24.39 -29.42 13.95
C ILE A 489 -24.11 -30.94 13.84
N SER A 490 -24.57 -31.60 12.76
CA SER A 490 -24.46 -33.05 12.59
C SER A 490 -23.01 -33.57 12.47
N GLY A 491 -22.08 -32.74 11.97
CA GLY A 491 -20.67 -33.09 11.80
C GLY A 491 -20.41 -34.25 10.82
N ALA A 492 -21.27 -34.44 9.81
CA ALA A 492 -21.19 -35.52 8.85
C ALA A 492 -19.85 -35.58 8.08
N ASN A 493 -19.37 -36.78 7.75
CA ASN A 493 -18.13 -36.97 6.99
C ASN A 493 -18.44 -37.25 5.50
N GLU A 494 -18.13 -36.29 4.64
CA GLU A 494 -18.55 -36.27 3.23
C GLU A 494 -17.74 -37.20 2.31
N ASP A 495 -16.57 -37.69 2.76
CA ASP A 495 -15.51 -38.20 1.86
C ASP A 495 -15.81 -39.52 1.11
N TYR A 496 -16.91 -40.23 1.42
CA TYR A 496 -17.11 -41.61 0.94
C TYR A 496 -18.51 -41.98 0.45
N ASN A 497 -19.48 -41.06 0.35
CA ASN A 497 -20.87 -41.42 -0.01
C ASN A 497 -21.36 -40.79 -1.33
N LYS A 498 -21.57 -41.64 -2.35
CA LYS A 498 -22.09 -41.26 -3.66
C LYS A 498 -23.51 -40.67 -3.61
N ASP A 499 -24.33 -41.14 -2.68
CA ASP A 499 -25.74 -40.72 -2.58
C ASP A 499 -25.85 -39.30 -2.01
N LEU A 500 -24.97 -38.92 -1.07
CA LEU A 500 -24.84 -37.54 -0.59
C LEU A 500 -24.43 -36.60 -1.74
N HIS A 501 -23.43 -36.99 -2.53
CA HIS A 501 -22.95 -36.17 -3.66
C HIS A 501 -24.04 -35.96 -4.75
N ALA A 502 -24.88 -36.96 -5.00
CA ALA A 502 -26.01 -36.83 -5.91
C ALA A 502 -27.05 -35.81 -5.40
N ILE A 503 -27.35 -35.79 -4.11
CA ILE A 503 -28.24 -34.78 -3.48
C ILE A 503 -27.57 -33.39 -3.53
N GLN A 504 -26.28 -33.30 -3.19
CA GLN A 504 -25.52 -32.04 -3.24
C GLN A 504 -25.56 -31.42 -4.64
N THR A 505 -25.44 -32.22 -5.71
CA THR A 505 -25.52 -31.72 -7.09
C THR A 505 -26.91 -31.16 -7.41
N ARG A 506 -27.99 -31.82 -6.97
CA ARG A 506 -29.37 -31.29 -7.16
C ARG A 506 -29.60 -29.99 -6.40
N ILE A 507 -29.12 -29.89 -5.15
CA ILE A 507 -29.15 -28.64 -4.37
C ILE A 507 -28.44 -27.50 -5.13
N VAL A 508 -27.25 -27.75 -5.68
CA VAL A 508 -26.50 -26.78 -6.49
C VAL A 508 -27.31 -26.31 -7.71
N ASP A 509 -27.95 -27.22 -8.44
CA ASP A 509 -28.72 -26.88 -9.63
C ASP A 509 -30.02 -26.11 -9.30
N ILE A 510 -30.71 -26.47 -8.21
CA ILE A 510 -31.89 -25.75 -7.71
C ILE A 510 -31.50 -24.33 -7.29
N VAL A 511 -30.43 -24.15 -6.51
CA VAL A 511 -29.97 -22.83 -6.06
C VAL A 511 -29.53 -21.96 -7.25
N LYS A 512 -28.82 -22.52 -8.25
CA LYS A 512 -28.49 -21.78 -9.49
C LYS A 512 -29.74 -21.32 -10.25
N SER A 513 -30.75 -22.19 -10.35
CA SER A 513 -32.03 -21.89 -11.01
C SER A 513 -32.82 -20.80 -10.28
N GLN A 514 -32.89 -20.87 -8.94
CA GLN A 514 -33.51 -19.84 -8.12
C GLN A 514 -32.76 -18.51 -8.25
N ALA A 515 -31.42 -18.51 -8.13
CA ALA A 515 -30.59 -17.32 -8.28
C ALA A 515 -30.76 -16.64 -9.66
N PHE A 516 -30.87 -17.42 -10.74
CA PHE A 516 -31.21 -16.93 -12.06
C PHE A 516 -32.59 -16.25 -12.07
N ASN A 517 -33.63 -16.91 -11.55
CA ASN A 517 -34.98 -16.36 -11.53
C ASN A 517 -35.08 -15.08 -10.69
N THR A 518 -34.42 -15.01 -9.53
CA THR A 518 -34.37 -13.80 -8.69
C THR A 518 -33.71 -12.63 -9.42
N TYR A 519 -32.62 -12.89 -10.16
CA TYR A 519 -31.97 -11.86 -10.98
C TYR A 519 -32.91 -11.36 -12.08
N ILE A 520 -33.56 -12.27 -12.81
CA ILE A 520 -34.43 -11.93 -13.94
C ILE A 520 -35.66 -11.16 -13.47
N ASP A 521 -36.31 -11.56 -12.37
CA ASP A 521 -37.44 -10.81 -11.78
C ASP A 521 -37.02 -9.39 -11.36
N GLN A 522 -35.87 -9.24 -10.68
CA GLN A 522 -35.37 -7.92 -10.30
C GLN A 522 -35.00 -7.05 -11.51
N ALA A 523 -34.40 -7.64 -12.55
CA ALA A 523 -34.07 -6.95 -13.80
C ALA A 523 -35.35 -6.55 -14.57
N SER A 524 -36.34 -7.43 -14.65
CA SER A 524 -37.64 -7.14 -15.29
C SER A 524 -38.35 -5.99 -14.61
N ARG A 525 -38.45 -5.99 -13.27
CA ARG A 525 -39.08 -4.89 -12.50
C ARG A 525 -38.42 -3.53 -12.76
N LEU A 526 -37.09 -3.50 -12.87
CA LEU A 526 -36.36 -2.27 -13.18
C LEU A 526 -36.55 -1.85 -14.65
N LEU A 527 -36.54 -2.81 -15.58
CA LEU A 527 -36.80 -2.55 -16.99
C LEU A 527 -38.21 -2.02 -17.25
N ASP A 528 -39.22 -2.54 -16.54
CA ASP A 528 -40.61 -2.04 -16.59
C ASP A 528 -40.71 -0.59 -16.07
N SER A 529 -39.84 -0.18 -15.15
CA SER A 529 -39.81 1.18 -14.60
C SER A 529 -39.05 2.20 -15.46
N GLU A 530 -38.00 1.76 -16.17
CA GLU A 530 -37.13 2.64 -16.98
C GLU A 530 -37.40 2.56 -18.50
N GLY A 531 -38.09 1.52 -18.96
CA GLY A 531 -38.39 1.24 -20.37
C GLY A 531 -37.20 0.81 -21.23
N SER A 532 -35.96 0.94 -20.74
CA SER A 532 -34.74 0.53 -21.45
C SER A 532 -33.59 0.25 -20.48
N LYS A 533 -32.54 -0.45 -20.95
CA LYS A 533 -31.32 -0.70 -20.15
C LYS A 533 -30.44 0.56 -20.13
N THR A 534 -30.65 1.45 -19.16
CA THR A 534 -29.84 2.68 -18.99
C THR A 534 -28.61 2.47 -18.10
N CYS A 535 -27.75 3.49 -17.96
CA CYS A 535 -26.68 3.48 -16.95
C CYS A 535 -27.23 3.36 -15.52
N HIS A 536 -28.40 3.95 -15.24
CA HIS A 536 -29.04 3.88 -13.94
C HIS A 536 -29.56 2.47 -13.64
N PHE A 537 -30.22 1.79 -14.60
CA PHE A 537 -30.57 0.38 -14.54
C PHE A 537 -29.38 -0.51 -14.14
N ALA A 538 -28.25 -0.38 -14.84
CA ALA A 538 -27.05 -1.17 -14.54
C ALA A 538 -26.47 -0.84 -13.15
N MET A 539 -26.48 0.43 -12.72
CA MET A 539 -26.04 0.85 -11.39
C MET A 539 -26.95 0.34 -10.25
N GLN A 540 -28.26 0.29 -10.48
CA GLN A 540 -29.22 -0.23 -9.50
C GLN A 540 -29.05 -1.74 -9.31
N LEU A 541 -29.00 -2.52 -10.40
CA LEU A 541 -28.71 -3.95 -10.35
C LEU A 541 -27.34 -4.22 -9.69
N ALA A 542 -26.31 -3.47 -10.07
CA ALA A 542 -24.99 -3.58 -9.45
C ALA A 542 -24.99 -3.30 -7.94
N SER A 543 -25.90 -2.44 -7.49
CA SER A 543 -26.06 -2.12 -6.06
C SER A 543 -26.90 -3.18 -5.35
N TRP A 544 -27.92 -3.74 -5.99
CA TRP A 544 -28.67 -4.88 -5.48
C TRP A 544 -27.78 -6.10 -5.27
N ILE A 545 -26.96 -6.50 -6.26
CA ILE A 545 -25.99 -7.61 -6.13
C ILE A 545 -25.03 -7.41 -4.95
N GLU A 546 -24.53 -6.18 -4.74
CA GLU A 546 -23.65 -5.86 -3.61
C GLU A 546 -24.35 -6.01 -2.24
N HIS A 547 -25.65 -5.71 -2.16
CA HIS A 547 -26.43 -5.95 -0.94
C HIS A 547 -26.75 -7.44 -0.77
N GLU A 548 -27.00 -8.16 -1.86
CA GLU A 548 -27.32 -9.58 -1.84
C GLU A 548 -26.12 -10.42 -1.39
N ALA A 549 -24.94 -10.19 -1.97
CA ALA A 549 -23.70 -10.84 -1.55
C ALA A 549 -23.42 -10.62 -0.04
N LYS A 550 -23.64 -9.40 0.47
CA LYS A 550 -23.51 -9.10 1.91
C LYS A 550 -24.60 -9.75 2.77
N ARG A 551 -25.81 -9.94 2.24
CA ARG A 551 -26.91 -10.62 2.94
C ARG A 551 -26.62 -12.11 3.04
N LEU A 552 -26.18 -12.73 1.95
CA LEU A 552 -25.77 -14.13 1.89
C LEU A 552 -24.56 -14.40 2.80
N ASN A 553 -23.47 -13.63 2.69
CA ASN A 553 -22.28 -13.79 3.54
C ASN A 553 -22.53 -13.55 5.05
N ARG A 554 -23.66 -12.95 5.43
CA ARG A 554 -24.09 -12.84 6.84
C ARG A 554 -24.90 -14.05 7.31
N LYS A 555 -25.66 -14.69 6.40
CA LYS A 555 -26.43 -15.90 6.68
C LYS A 555 -25.56 -17.16 6.61
N PHE A 556 -24.70 -17.24 5.59
CA PHE A 556 -23.84 -18.37 5.27
C PHE A 556 -22.39 -17.89 5.15
N PRO A 557 -21.68 -17.71 6.27
CA PRO A 557 -20.28 -17.27 6.29
C PRO A 557 -19.28 -18.38 5.96
N ASP A 558 -19.72 -19.65 6.01
CA ASP A 558 -18.93 -20.84 5.71
C ASP A 558 -19.72 -21.74 4.72
N PRO A 559 -19.04 -22.56 3.90
CA PRO A 559 -19.70 -23.48 2.98
C PRO A 559 -20.52 -24.55 3.72
N ILE A 560 -21.65 -24.95 3.13
CA ILE A 560 -22.57 -25.98 3.65
C ILE A 560 -21.94 -27.38 3.50
N SER A 561 -21.24 -27.60 2.39
CA SER A 561 -20.45 -28.80 2.10
C SER A 561 -19.24 -28.40 1.26
N ARG A 562 -18.28 -29.31 1.04
CA ARG A 562 -17.14 -29.04 0.13
C ARG A 562 -17.56 -28.69 -1.30
N HIS A 563 -18.79 -29.04 -1.70
CA HIS A 563 -19.34 -28.78 -3.04
C HIS A 563 -20.40 -27.65 -3.06
N ILE A 564 -20.89 -27.19 -1.89
CA ILE A 564 -21.95 -26.18 -1.77
C ILE A 564 -21.42 -25.01 -0.94
N ASP A 565 -20.90 -24.00 -1.63
CA ASP A 565 -20.69 -22.67 -1.06
C ASP A 565 -21.72 -21.69 -1.66
N MET A 566 -22.59 -21.14 -0.82
CA MET A 566 -23.74 -20.34 -1.27
C MET A 566 -23.33 -18.99 -1.84
N VAL A 567 -22.31 -18.33 -1.26
CA VAL A 567 -21.95 -16.96 -1.65
C VAL A 567 -21.29 -16.94 -3.04
N PRO A 568 -20.26 -17.75 -3.34
CA PRO A 568 -19.64 -17.80 -4.66
C PRO A 568 -20.62 -18.28 -5.73
N LEU A 569 -21.43 -19.31 -5.43
CA LEU A 569 -22.38 -19.93 -6.36
C LEU A 569 -23.42 -18.94 -6.89
N ILE A 570 -24.08 -18.21 -5.99
CA ILE A 570 -25.11 -17.24 -6.34
C ILE A 570 -24.48 -16.01 -7.01
N LEU A 571 -23.35 -15.53 -6.47
CA LEU A 571 -22.65 -14.36 -7.00
C LEU A 571 -22.12 -14.59 -8.43
N GLN A 572 -21.60 -15.78 -8.72
CA GLN A 572 -21.21 -16.20 -10.07
C GLN A 572 -22.37 -16.06 -11.07
N GLN A 573 -23.56 -16.56 -10.71
CA GLN A 573 -24.74 -16.49 -11.57
C GLN A 573 -25.18 -15.03 -11.79
N HIS A 574 -25.27 -14.23 -10.72
CA HIS A 574 -25.68 -12.83 -10.79
C HIS A 574 -24.70 -11.96 -11.57
N LEU A 575 -23.39 -12.08 -11.33
CA LEU A 575 -22.37 -11.31 -12.06
C LEU A 575 -22.31 -11.69 -13.55
N THR A 576 -22.54 -12.96 -13.91
CA THR A 576 -22.57 -13.41 -15.31
C THR A 576 -23.72 -12.76 -16.08
N LEU A 577 -24.92 -12.70 -15.49
CA LEU A 577 -26.08 -12.04 -16.09
C LEU A 577 -25.89 -10.52 -16.14
N TRP A 578 -25.40 -9.93 -15.04
CA TRP A 578 -25.15 -8.50 -14.93
C TRP A 578 -24.09 -7.98 -15.89
N TYR A 579 -23.03 -8.76 -16.15
CA TYR A 579 -22.02 -8.39 -17.15
C TYR A 579 -22.62 -8.30 -18.56
N ARG A 580 -23.54 -9.20 -18.92
CA ARG A 580 -24.25 -9.15 -20.21
C ARG A 580 -25.19 -7.95 -20.29
N ASP A 581 -25.90 -7.64 -19.21
CA ASP A 581 -26.72 -6.42 -19.14
C ASP A 581 -25.86 -5.15 -19.22
N LEU A 582 -24.69 -5.13 -18.59
CA LEU A 582 -23.71 -4.05 -18.69
C LEU A 582 -23.23 -3.86 -20.13
N GLU A 583 -22.86 -4.95 -20.82
CA GLU A 583 -22.47 -4.91 -22.23
C GLU A 583 -23.59 -4.32 -23.11
N ASP A 584 -24.83 -4.80 -22.94
CA ASP A 584 -26.01 -4.24 -23.62
C ASP A 584 -26.19 -2.74 -23.30
N THR A 585 -26.00 -2.28 -22.05
CA THR A 585 -26.12 -0.85 -21.72
C THR A 585 -25.08 -0.01 -22.46
N VAL A 586 -23.81 -0.39 -22.41
CA VAL A 586 -22.72 0.42 -23.00
C VAL A 586 -22.77 0.39 -24.52
N ILE A 587 -23.15 -0.75 -25.13
CA ILE A 587 -23.34 -0.86 -26.58
C ILE A 587 -24.58 -0.07 -27.03
N ALA A 588 -25.70 -0.12 -26.31
CA ALA A 588 -26.91 0.66 -26.65
C ALA A 588 -26.66 2.18 -26.61
N HIS A 589 -25.73 2.64 -25.77
CA HIS A 589 -25.29 4.03 -25.68
C HIS A 589 -24.16 4.37 -26.69
N SER A 590 -23.68 3.41 -27.48
CA SER A 590 -22.68 3.61 -28.53
C SER A 590 -23.30 3.37 -29.91
N PRO A 591 -23.84 4.42 -30.57
CA PRO A 591 -23.04 4.98 -31.67
C PRO A 591 -23.26 6.48 -31.98
N VAL A 592 -22.28 7.07 -32.68
CA VAL A 592 -22.41 8.20 -33.63
C VAL A 592 -23.46 9.27 -33.29
N GLY A 593 -23.09 10.25 -32.44
CA GLY A 593 -23.73 11.58 -32.43
C GLY A 593 -24.74 11.89 -31.34
N LEU A 594 -24.85 11.07 -30.29
CA LEU A 594 -25.50 11.47 -29.04
C LEU A 594 -24.46 12.00 -28.03
N ASP A 595 -24.80 13.06 -27.31
CA ASP A 595 -23.99 13.63 -26.23
C ASP A 595 -23.98 12.67 -25.02
N LEU A 596 -23.05 11.72 -25.03
CA LEU A 596 -22.85 10.79 -23.94
C LEU A 596 -22.41 11.52 -22.67
N ASN A 597 -23.16 11.33 -21.57
CA ASN A 597 -22.70 11.77 -20.26
C ASN A 597 -21.54 10.89 -19.78
N LEU A 598 -20.32 11.29 -20.12
CA LEU A 598 -19.10 10.59 -19.72
C LEU A 598 -19.00 10.41 -18.20
N GLU A 599 -19.52 11.34 -17.41
CA GLU A 599 -19.46 11.25 -15.94
C GLU A 599 -20.22 10.03 -15.41
N GLU A 600 -21.45 9.80 -15.89
CA GLU A 600 -22.24 8.61 -15.57
C GLU A 600 -21.52 7.32 -16.03
N MET A 601 -20.95 7.31 -17.23
CA MET A 601 -20.21 6.17 -17.77
C MET A 601 -18.97 5.82 -16.93
N PHE A 602 -18.25 6.82 -16.40
CA PHE A 602 -17.10 6.60 -15.52
C PHE A 602 -17.50 6.19 -14.09
N VAL A 603 -18.65 6.65 -13.59
CA VAL A 603 -19.24 6.13 -12.35
C VAL A 603 -19.65 4.65 -12.52
N LEU A 604 -20.25 4.30 -13.65
CA LEU A 604 -20.61 2.92 -14.00
C LEU A 604 -19.35 2.04 -14.12
N TYR A 605 -18.28 2.50 -14.77
CA TYR A 605 -16.99 1.80 -14.82
C TYR A 605 -16.43 1.50 -13.42
N ARG A 606 -16.39 2.50 -12.53
CA ARG A 606 -15.90 2.33 -11.15
C ARG A 606 -16.75 1.32 -10.37
N LYS A 607 -18.08 1.34 -10.55
CA LYS A 607 -18.99 0.36 -9.93
C LYS A 607 -18.80 -1.04 -10.52
N ALA A 608 -18.62 -1.16 -11.83
CA ALA A 608 -18.35 -2.42 -12.52
C ALA A 608 -17.06 -3.07 -12.04
N ARG A 609 -16.00 -2.27 -11.91
CA ARG A 609 -14.73 -2.72 -11.35
C ARG A 609 -14.89 -3.22 -9.91
N LYS A 610 -15.55 -2.45 -9.04
CA LYS A 610 -15.80 -2.88 -7.65
C LYS A 610 -16.53 -4.24 -7.57
N LEU A 611 -17.45 -4.52 -8.51
CA LEU A 611 -18.09 -5.83 -8.61
C LEU A 611 -17.16 -6.91 -9.16
N SER A 612 -16.29 -6.58 -10.12
CA SER A 612 -15.25 -7.50 -10.60
C SER A 612 -14.27 -7.87 -9.49
N ASP A 613 -13.79 -6.91 -8.72
CA ASP A 613 -12.88 -7.10 -7.58
C ASP A 613 -13.56 -7.96 -6.48
N MET A 614 -14.84 -7.72 -6.23
CA MET A 614 -15.67 -8.55 -5.34
C MET A 614 -15.83 -9.98 -5.87
N GLY A 615 -16.05 -10.15 -7.18
CA GLY A 615 -16.10 -11.45 -7.84
C GLY A 615 -14.79 -12.22 -7.65
N VAL A 616 -13.64 -11.59 -7.90
CA VAL A 616 -12.32 -12.20 -7.69
C VAL A 616 -12.12 -12.66 -6.25
N ALA A 617 -12.50 -11.84 -5.26
CA ALA A 617 -12.33 -12.16 -3.84
C ALA A 617 -13.21 -13.31 -3.33
N PHE A 618 -14.35 -13.59 -3.97
CA PHE A 618 -15.24 -14.70 -3.60
C PHE A 618 -15.09 -15.95 -4.50
N LEU A 619 -14.43 -15.84 -5.65
CA LEU A 619 -14.31 -16.91 -6.67
C LEU A 619 -12.87 -17.45 -6.77
N GLU A 620 -12.10 -17.48 -5.68
CA GLU A 620 -10.67 -17.86 -5.67
C GLU A 620 -10.39 -19.34 -6.08
N ASN A 621 -11.41 -20.19 -6.21
CA ASN A 621 -11.26 -21.59 -6.61
C ASN A 621 -11.04 -21.74 -8.13
N GLU A 622 -9.93 -22.39 -8.52
CA GLU A 622 -9.33 -22.33 -9.86
C GLU A 622 -10.19 -22.83 -11.05
N GLU A 623 -11.26 -23.60 -10.81
CA GLU A 623 -11.99 -24.27 -11.90
C GLU A 623 -12.92 -23.37 -12.72
N ILE A 624 -13.39 -22.22 -12.18
CA ILE A 624 -14.24 -21.28 -12.94
C ILE A 624 -13.82 -19.83 -12.70
N ALA A 625 -12.64 -19.48 -13.21
CA ALA A 625 -12.15 -18.09 -13.26
C ALA A 625 -13.03 -17.21 -14.17
N LEU A 626 -14.12 -16.66 -13.62
CA LEU A 626 -14.94 -15.62 -14.23
C LEU A 626 -14.13 -14.33 -14.40
N ARG A 627 -13.38 -14.25 -15.49
CA ARG A 627 -12.79 -13.01 -15.96
C ARG A 627 -13.87 -12.19 -16.65
N PHE A 628 -14.24 -11.08 -16.06
CA PHE A 628 -15.09 -10.05 -16.67
C PHE A 628 -14.18 -9.02 -17.35
N PRO A 629 -13.93 -9.09 -18.67
CA PRO A 629 -13.04 -8.14 -19.33
C PRO A 629 -13.75 -6.79 -19.49
N LEU A 630 -13.65 -5.93 -18.48
CA LEU A 630 -14.23 -4.58 -18.52
C LEU A 630 -13.53 -3.69 -19.57
N SER A 631 -12.26 -3.94 -19.88
CA SER A 631 -11.46 -3.16 -20.82
C SER A 631 -12.12 -2.95 -22.20
N PRO A 632 -12.51 -4.01 -22.95
CA PRO A 632 -13.15 -3.85 -24.26
C PRO A 632 -14.50 -3.13 -24.24
N ILE A 633 -15.22 -3.12 -23.12
CA ILE A 633 -16.49 -2.39 -22.98
C ILE A 633 -16.23 -0.87 -22.88
N PHE A 634 -15.26 -0.47 -22.04
CA PHE A 634 -15.04 0.94 -21.72
C PHE A 634 -13.93 1.64 -22.54
N ILE A 635 -13.17 0.93 -23.38
CA ILE A 635 -12.09 1.48 -24.23
C ILE A 635 -12.56 2.65 -25.10
N THR A 636 -13.78 2.57 -25.65
CA THR A 636 -14.39 3.63 -26.47
C THR A 636 -14.73 4.87 -25.65
N VAL A 637 -15.14 4.70 -24.39
CA VAL A 637 -15.47 5.80 -23.46
C VAL A 637 -14.21 6.60 -23.09
N VAL A 638 -13.12 5.89 -22.76
CA VAL A 638 -11.82 6.54 -22.47
C VAL A 638 -11.28 7.24 -23.73
N SER A 639 -11.44 6.62 -24.91
CA SER A 639 -11.03 7.22 -26.18
C SER A 639 -11.80 8.50 -26.49
N LEU A 640 -13.12 8.52 -26.29
CA LEU A 640 -13.97 9.71 -26.46
C LEU A 640 -13.63 10.81 -25.46
N TRP A 641 -13.33 10.45 -24.20
CA TRP A 641 -12.85 11.40 -23.19
C TRP A 641 -11.50 12.03 -23.59
N LEU A 642 -10.57 11.25 -24.14
CA LEU A 642 -9.29 11.77 -24.67
C LEU A 642 -9.52 12.72 -25.87
N ASP A 643 -10.50 12.44 -26.75
CA ASP A 643 -10.88 13.35 -27.83
C ASP A 643 -11.49 14.66 -27.33
N GLN A 644 -12.41 14.62 -26.37
CA GLN A 644 -12.96 15.83 -25.75
C GLN A 644 -11.87 16.63 -25.01
N THR A 645 -10.97 15.95 -24.31
CA THR A 645 -9.82 16.56 -23.64
C THR A 645 -8.88 17.23 -24.65
N ALA A 646 -8.59 16.60 -25.80
CA ALA A 646 -7.78 17.18 -26.86
C ALA A 646 -8.39 18.49 -27.42
N HIS A 647 -9.71 18.53 -27.61
CA HIS A 647 -10.41 19.73 -28.07
C HIS A 647 -10.36 20.85 -27.01
N LYS A 648 -10.73 20.56 -25.76
CA LYS A 648 -10.69 21.52 -24.64
C LYS A 648 -9.28 22.08 -24.40
N THR A 649 -8.26 21.23 -24.50
CA THR A 649 -6.85 21.60 -24.29
C THR A 649 -6.35 22.69 -25.24
N LYS A 650 -6.92 22.79 -26.45
CA LYS A 650 -6.57 23.84 -27.43
C LYS A 650 -6.97 25.24 -26.96
N GLU A 651 -7.95 25.34 -26.06
CA GLU A 651 -8.41 26.62 -25.50
C GLU A 651 -7.75 26.94 -24.15
N TRP A 652 -7.22 25.94 -23.43
CA TRP A 652 -6.63 26.13 -22.10
C TRP A 652 -5.44 27.10 -22.10
N SER A 653 -4.56 27.03 -23.10
CA SER A 653 -3.45 28.00 -23.25
C SER A 653 -3.95 29.43 -23.47
N ASP A 654 -5.10 29.57 -24.11
CA ASP A 654 -5.65 30.84 -24.59
C ASP A 654 -6.41 31.53 -23.47
N GLN A 655 -7.26 30.76 -22.78
CA GLN A 655 -8.00 31.20 -21.61
C GLN A 655 -7.05 31.55 -20.45
N ALA A 656 -6.05 30.70 -20.18
CA ALA A 656 -5.07 30.96 -19.12
C ALA A 656 -4.24 32.23 -19.38
N LEU A 657 -3.85 32.50 -20.64
CA LEU A 657 -3.11 33.73 -20.99
C LEU A 657 -4.01 34.97 -21.13
N ALA A 658 -5.29 34.82 -21.45
CA ALA A 658 -6.22 35.95 -21.58
C ALA A 658 -6.68 36.54 -20.23
N VAL A 659 -6.67 35.74 -19.17
CA VAL A 659 -7.02 36.15 -17.80
C VAL A 659 -5.81 36.68 -17.01
N ASP A 660 -4.59 36.39 -17.46
CA ASP A 660 -3.35 36.69 -16.74
C ASP A 660 -2.94 38.18 -16.80
N THR A 661 -2.66 38.77 -15.63
CA THR A 661 -2.12 40.13 -15.49
C THR A 661 -0.60 40.18 -15.54
N PHE A 662 0.07 39.02 -15.59
CA PHE A 662 1.52 38.82 -15.44
C PHE A 662 2.08 39.38 -14.12
N GLU A 663 1.26 39.38 -13.06
CA GLU A 663 1.67 39.68 -11.69
C GLU A 663 2.10 38.38 -10.97
N PRO A 664 3.15 38.42 -10.13
CA PRO A 664 3.69 37.22 -9.51
C PRO A 664 2.80 36.75 -8.35
N THR A 665 2.34 35.50 -8.41
CA THR A 665 1.46 34.87 -7.38
C THR A 665 2.16 34.67 -6.03
N SER A 666 3.50 34.64 -6.05
CA SER A 666 4.34 34.58 -4.85
C SER A 666 5.59 35.46 -5.05
N SER A 667 6.30 35.81 -3.98
CA SER A 667 7.52 36.64 -4.08
C SER A 667 8.53 35.99 -5.04
N ASN A 668 8.89 36.71 -6.11
CA ASN A 668 9.74 36.24 -7.22
C ASN A 668 9.23 34.96 -7.94
N GLY A 669 7.93 34.70 -7.89
CA GLY A 669 7.28 33.55 -8.49
C GLY A 669 6.76 33.76 -9.92
N PRO A 670 6.08 32.74 -10.48
CA PRO A 670 5.30 32.87 -11.72
C PRO A 670 3.97 33.60 -11.49
N SER A 671 3.25 33.91 -12.58
CA SER A 671 1.85 34.34 -12.57
C SER A 671 0.88 33.15 -12.74
N SER A 672 -0.43 33.41 -12.67
CA SER A 672 -1.46 32.37 -12.64
C SER A 672 -1.56 31.54 -13.94
N SER A 673 -1.24 32.10 -15.12
CA SER A 673 -1.41 31.35 -16.37
C SER A 673 -0.66 30.01 -16.41
N VAL A 674 0.48 29.91 -15.71
CA VAL A 674 1.22 28.63 -15.65
C VAL A 674 0.65 27.69 -14.61
N THR A 675 0.13 28.19 -13.48
CA THR A 675 -0.50 27.33 -12.46
C THR A 675 -1.78 26.73 -13.00
N ASP A 676 -2.63 27.56 -13.60
CA ASP A 676 -3.96 27.17 -14.09
C ASP A 676 -3.85 26.15 -15.23
N LEU A 677 -2.87 26.32 -16.13
CA LEU A 677 -2.57 25.38 -17.21
C LEU A 677 -2.03 24.04 -16.68
N PHE A 678 -1.08 24.06 -15.74
CA PHE A 678 -0.50 22.81 -15.21
C PHE A 678 -1.39 22.09 -14.20
N ASP A 679 -2.29 22.80 -13.52
CA ASP A 679 -3.33 22.19 -12.68
C ASP A 679 -4.40 21.53 -13.55
N SER A 680 -4.74 22.12 -14.72
CA SER A 680 -5.58 21.47 -15.74
C SER A 680 -4.96 20.18 -16.28
N PHE A 681 -3.65 20.18 -16.60
CA PHE A 681 -2.94 18.96 -16.98
C PHE A 681 -2.87 17.92 -15.85
N ARG A 682 -2.63 18.36 -14.60
CA ARG A 682 -2.58 17.46 -13.45
C ARG A 682 -3.92 16.79 -13.21
N SER A 683 -5.03 17.52 -13.34
CA SER A 683 -6.38 16.98 -13.27
C SER A 683 -6.61 15.88 -14.31
N ALA A 684 -6.20 16.10 -15.58
CA ALA A 684 -6.32 15.09 -16.64
C ALA A 684 -5.42 13.85 -16.42
N VAL A 685 -4.17 14.05 -15.96
CA VAL A 685 -3.24 12.95 -15.64
C VAL A 685 -3.76 12.15 -14.44
N GLN A 686 -4.15 12.82 -13.36
CA GLN A 686 -4.70 12.17 -12.17
C GLN A 686 -5.97 11.40 -12.53
N PHE A 687 -6.90 11.99 -13.29
CA PHE A 687 -8.10 11.29 -13.73
C PHE A 687 -7.79 9.98 -14.47
N LEU A 688 -6.84 9.98 -15.41
CA LEU A 688 -6.45 8.77 -16.15
C LEU A 688 -5.81 7.71 -15.23
N MET A 689 -5.01 8.12 -14.25
CA MET A 689 -4.38 7.21 -13.29
C MET A 689 -5.37 6.67 -12.25
N ASP A 690 -6.33 7.48 -11.80
CA ASP A 690 -7.41 7.13 -10.86
C ASP A 690 -8.48 6.19 -11.49
N LEU A 691 -8.41 5.93 -12.80
CA LEU A 691 -9.12 4.80 -13.43
C LEU A 691 -8.42 3.46 -13.13
N GLU A 692 -7.13 3.49 -12.75
CA GLU A 692 -6.29 2.34 -12.41
C GLU A 692 -6.42 1.19 -13.44
N TRP A 693 -6.42 1.52 -14.74
CA TRP A 693 -6.85 0.62 -15.81
C TRP A 693 -6.14 -0.75 -15.79
N PRO A 694 -6.88 -1.89 -15.86
CA PRO A 694 -6.34 -3.22 -15.57
C PRO A 694 -5.35 -3.76 -16.61
N GLU A 695 -5.34 -3.19 -17.82
CA GLU A 695 -4.50 -3.65 -18.93
C GLU A 695 -3.41 -2.61 -19.26
N GLU A 696 -2.20 -2.77 -18.71
CA GLU A 696 -1.15 -1.74 -18.78
C GLU A 696 -0.75 -1.35 -20.23
N GLN A 697 -0.89 -2.25 -21.22
CA GLN A 697 -0.63 -1.91 -22.63
C GLN A 697 -1.65 -0.89 -23.19
N GLN A 698 -2.92 -1.02 -22.83
CA GLN A 698 -3.95 -0.03 -23.22
C GLN A 698 -3.79 1.27 -22.44
N LEU A 699 -3.42 1.20 -21.16
CA LEU A 699 -3.07 2.37 -20.35
C LEU A 699 -1.89 3.14 -20.97
N ALA A 700 -0.86 2.45 -21.46
CA ALA A 700 0.26 3.06 -22.17
C ALA A 700 -0.17 3.77 -23.46
N ALA A 701 -1.14 3.23 -24.20
CA ALA A 701 -1.72 3.88 -25.38
C ALA A 701 -2.49 5.18 -24.99
N PHE A 702 -3.34 5.12 -23.97
CA PHE A 702 -4.04 6.29 -23.44
C PHE A 702 -3.08 7.37 -22.92
N ALA A 703 -2.07 6.97 -22.15
CA ALA A 703 -1.05 7.86 -21.61
C ALA A 703 -0.19 8.49 -22.70
N THR A 704 0.14 7.75 -23.76
CA THR A 704 0.83 8.30 -24.96
C THR A 704 -0.03 9.36 -25.64
N ARG A 705 -1.33 9.10 -25.84
CA ARG A 705 -2.28 10.06 -26.42
C ARG A 705 -2.44 11.31 -25.54
N LEU A 706 -2.49 11.16 -24.22
CA LEU A 706 -2.54 12.29 -23.28
C LEU A 706 -1.23 13.10 -23.30
N ALA A 707 -0.08 12.44 -23.34
CA ALA A 707 1.22 13.10 -23.47
C ALA A 707 1.35 13.92 -24.77
N LYS A 708 0.79 13.42 -25.88
CA LYS A 708 0.68 14.13 -27.17
C LYS A 708 -0.11 15.43 -27.03
N ILE A 709 -1.26 15.37 -26.37
CA ILE A 709 -2.13 16.53 -26.08
C ILE A 709 -1.39 17.58 -25.24
N ILE A 710 -0.78 17.16 -24.12
CA ILE A 710 0.01 18.03 -23.23
C ILE A 710 1.20 18.66 -23.98
N SER A 711 1.91 17.88 -24.81
CA SER A 711 3.07 18.37 -25.56
C SER A 711 2.74 19.42 -26.62
N VAL A 712 1.55 19.34 -27.23
CA VAL A 712 1.09 20.37 -28.18
C VAL A 712 0.74 21.65 -27.42
N SER A 713 -0.08 21.55 -26.36
CA SER A 713 -0.51 22.69 -25.55
C SER A 713 0.66 23.47 -24.93
N ILE A 714 1.66 22.77 -24.37
CA ILE A 714 2.88 23.39 -23.86
C ILE A 714 3.66 24.12 -24.96
N SER A 715 3.70 23.58 -26.19
CA SER A 715 4.39 24.24 -27.31
C SER A 715 3.66 25.50 -27.77
N ASP A 716 2.32 25.50 -27.76
CA ASP A 716 1.50 26.67 -28.07
C ASP A 716 1.63 27.75 -26.99
N TYR A 717 1.64 27.37 -25.70
CA TYR A 717 1.92 28.28 -24.58
C TYR A 717 3.31 28.91 -24.66
N CYS A 718 4.35 28.12 -24.94
CA CYS A 718 5.72 28.63 -25.17
C CYS A 718 5.75 29.69 -26.28
N THR A 719 5.12 29.39 -27.42
CA THR A 719 5.11 30.26 -28.60
C THR A 719 4.42 31.60 -28.29
N ARG A 720 3.32 31.59 -27.53
CA ARG A 720 2.58 32.80 -27.14
C ARG A 720 3.33 33.65 -26.11
N ILE A 721 3.91 33.03 -25.07
CA ILE A 721 4.74 33.79 -24.11
C ILE A 721 5.97 34.40 -24.79
N GLU A 722 6.60 33.68 -25.72
CA GLU A 722 7.75 34.20 -26.47
C GLU A 722 7.38 35.42 -27.34
N GLN A 723 6.18 35.42 -27.95
CA GLN A 723 5.64 36.57 -28.68
C GLN A 723 5.43 37.78 -27.76
N LEU A 724 4.67 37.61 -26.67
CA LEU A 724 4.37 38.68 -25.71
C LEU A 724 5.65 39.26 -25.08
N PHE A 725 6.60 38.40 -24.70
CA PHE A 725 7.90 38.82 -24.17
C PHE A 725 8.73 39.59 -25.21
N THR A 726 8.69 39.16 -26.47
CA THR A 726 9.41 39.83 -27.57
C THR A 726 8.82 41.22 -27.86
N GLU A 727 7.51 41.38 -27.74
CA GLU A 727 6.81 42.67 -27.85
C GLU A 727 7.18 43.63 -26.72
N ASP A 728 7.22 43.16 -25.47
CA ASP A 728 7.70 43.95 -24.31
C ASP A 728 9.14 44.47 -24.53
N MET A 729 10.03 43.57 -25.00
CA MET A 729 11.43 43.87 -25.27
C MET A 729 11.66 44.81 -26.47
N HIS A 730 10.73 44.86 -27.43
CA HIS A 730 10.81 45.74 -28.60
C HIS A 730 10.12 47.10 -28.42
N THR A 731 9.00 47.14 -27.68
CA THR A 731 8.26 48.39 -27.39
C THR A 731 9.13 49.39 -26.63
N SER A 732 10.10 48.89 -25.85
CA SER A 732 11.10 49.70 -25.16
C SER A 732 12.16 50.36 -26.08
N ASP A 733 12.32 49.91 -27.33
CA ASP A 733 13.30 50.45 -28.28
C ASP A 733 12.71 51.55 -29.19
N THR A 734 11.44 51.47 -29.57
CA THR A 734 10.80 52.37 -30.57
C THR A 734 10.71 53.81 -30.09
N VAL A 735 10.40 54.03 -28.81
CA VAL A 735 10.39 55.36 -28.16
C VAL A 735 11.78 56.03 -28.22
N VAL A 736 12.85 55.22 -28.21
CA VAL A 736 14.23 55.71 -28.23
C VAL A 736 14.67 56.15 -29.64
N THR A 737 14.16 55.52 -30.71
CA THR A 737 14.57 55.84 -32.09
C THR A 737 14.00 57.16 -32.59
N ALA A 738 12.72 57.45 -32.31
CA ALA A 738 12.07 58.69 -32.75
C ALA A 738 12.71 59.93 -32.10
N ALA A 739 12.93 59.89 -30.78
CA ALA A 739 13.63 60.95 -30.05
C ALA A 739 15.11 61.07 -30.47
N LYS A 740 15.79 59.96 -30.77
CA LYS A 740 17.17 59.99 -31.28
C LYS A 740 17.29 60.62 -32.67
N GLN A 741 16.30 60.50 -33.57
CA GLN A 741 16.40 61.16 -34.88
C GLN A 741 16.42 62.70 -34.76
N GLN A 742 15.56 63.30 -33.94
CA GLN A 742 15.60 64.75 -33.70
C GLN A 742 16.87 65.15 -32.92
N ALA A 743 17.17 64.46 -31.83
CA ALA A 743 18.32 64.80 -30.98
C ALA A 743 19.68 64.54 -31.65
N TRP A 744 19.80 63.61 -32.60
CA TRP A 744 21.05 63.35 -33.33
C TRP A 744 21.31 64.39 -34.41
N ILE A 745 20.28 64.92 -35.07
CA ILE A 745 20.43 65.98 -36.08
C ILE A 745 20.83 67.32 -35.42
N GLU A 746 20.26 67.65 -34.25
CA GLU A 746 20.71 68.81 -33.47
C GLU A 746 22.08 68.59 -32.83
N LYS A 747 22.35 67.40 -32.26
CA LYS A 747 23.67 67.10 -31.69
C LYS A 747 24.77 67.01 -32.73
N ALA A 748 24.50 66.60 -33.97
CA ALA A 748 25.49 66.60 -35.05
C ALA A 748 26.05 68.01 -35.31
N LYS A 749 25.18 69.05 -35.25
CA LYS A 749 25.60 70.46 -35.31
C LYS A 749 26.39 70.89 -34.06
N ALA A 750 26.07 70.34 -32.89
CA ALA A 750 26.80 70.64 -31.64
C ALA A 750 28.14 69.89 -31.49
N THR A 751 28.30 68.68 -32.06
CA THR A 751 29.51 67.85 -31.94
C THR A 751 30.76 68.39 -32.64
N ILE A 752 30.62 69.44 -33.46
CA ILE A 752 31.76 70.17 -34.03
C ILE A 752 32.30 71.23 -33.04
N ALA A 753 31.53 71.60 -32.00
CA ALA A 753 31.80 72.79 -31.18
C ALA A 753 32.39 72.53 -29.78
N SER A 754 32.34 71.31 -29.22
CA SER A 754 32.88 71.07 -27.86
C SER A 754 33.45 69.67 -27.62
N LEU A 755 34.79 69.60 -27.57
CA LEU A 755 35.57 68.50 -27.02
C LEU A 755 35.89 68.79 -25.54
N GLN A 756 35.11 68.26 -24.58
CA GLN A 756 35.51 68.03 -23.17
C GLN A 756 34.35 67.48 -22.30
N GLY A 757 34.68 66.58 -21.37
CA GLY A 757 33.96 66.42 -20.09
C GLY A 757 32.66 65.59 -20.06
N ASP A 758 32.67 64.53 -19.26
CA ASP A 758 31.56 63.91 -18.53
C ASP A 758 30.12 64.08 -19.04
N ARG A 759 29.64 63.11 -19.83
CA ARG A 759 28.21 62.75 -19.82
C ARG A 759 28.00 61.25 -19.65
N LYS A 760 27.22 60.93 -18.62
CA LYS A 760 26.81 59.62 -18.10
C LYS A 760 26.34 58.62 -19.18
N LEU A 761 26.38 57.32 -18.86
CA LEU A 761 25.87 56.18 -19.65
C LEU A 761 24.36 56.18 -20.01
N GLN A 762 23.67 57.33 -19.99
CA GLN A 762 22.24 57.47 -20.29
C GLN A 762 21.83 57.09 -21.73
N ALA A 763 22.79 56.77 -22.61
CA ALA A 763 22.53 56.36 -23.99
C ALA A 763 22.18 54.86 -24.16
N PHE A 764 22.45 54.04 -23.14
CA PHE A 764 22.29 52.59 -23.13
C PHE A 764 21.01 52.12 -22.42
N PHE A 765 20.59 50.89 -22.68
CA PHE A 765 19.38 50.31 -22.11
C PHE A 765 19.56 50.04 -20.61
N ASN A 766 18.76 50.69 -19.75
CA ASN A 766 18.72 50.47 -18.31
C ASN A 766 17.36 49.88 -17.94
N PHE A 767 17.34 48.90 -17.04
CA PHE A 767 16.14 48.20 -16.58
C PHE A 767 15.39 48.98 -15.48
N THR A 768 16.02 50.00 -14.89
CA THR A 768 15.37 50.96 -13.98
C THR A 768 14.81 52.18 -14.73
N PRO A 769 13.66 52.75 -14.30
CA PRO A 769 13.27 54.09 -14.72
C PRO A 769 14.23 55.11 -14.09
N GLN A 770 14.72 56.07 -14.89
CA GLN A 770 15.26 57.30 -14.30
C GLN A 770 14.08 58.05 -13.68
N ALA A 771 13.99 58.03 -12.36
CA ALA A 771 13.20 59.01 -11.63
C ALA A 771 13.76 60.39 -11.98
N SER A 772 13.05 61.13 -12.83
CA SER A 772 13.29 62.57 -12.97
C SER A 772 13.12 63.19 -11.59
N SER A 773 14.08 64.01 -11.17
CA SER A 773 14.19 64.54 -9.81
C SER A 773 13.16 65.63 -9.47
N ASN A 774 11.97 65.56 -10.07
CA ASN A 774 10.82 66.39 -9.73
C ASN A 774 9.88 65.55 -8.87
N LEU A 775 10.01 65.80 -7.56
CA LEU A 775 9.13 65.29 -6.51
C LEU A 775 7.66 65.62 -6.80
N HIS A 776 6.74 64.81 -6.24
CA HIS A 776 5.31 65.12 -6.06
C HIS A 776 4.31 64.71 -7.17
N LEU A 777 4.28 63.42 -7.53
CA LEU A 777 3.01 62.64 -7.57
C LEU A 777 3.27 61.13 -7.53
N MET A 778 3.09 60.48 -6.37
CA MET A 778 3.10 59.01 -6.25
C MET A 778 1.67 58.48 -6.13
N SER A 779 1.22 57.74 -7.14
CA SER A 779 0.03 56.86 -7.02
C SER A 779 -0.07 55.76 -8.10
N TYR A 780 0.77 55.80 -9.14
CA TYR A 780 0.75 54.80 -10.21
C TYR A 780 2.18 54.35 -10.54
N PRO A 781 2.44 53.04 -10.71
CA PRO A 781 3.74 52.54 -11.14
C PRO A 781 4.07 53.07 -12.54
N CYS A 782 5.33 53.41 -12.78
CA CYS A 782 5.78 53.85 -14.10
C CYS A 782 5.51 52.72 -15.12
N PRO A 783 4.80 52.96 -16.24
CA PRO A 783 4.45 51.91 -17.20
C PRO A 783 5.65 51.10 -17.69
N ARG A 784 6.82 51.75 -17.82
CA ARG A 784 8.08 51.12 -18.22
C ARG A 784 8.64 50.12 -17.20
N LEU A 785 8.45 50.38 -15.90
CA LEU A 785 8.87 49.45 -14.85
C LEU A 785 7.94 48.24 -14.81
N LEU A 786 6.62 48.48 -14.92
CA LEU A 786 5.60 47.45 -14.89
C LEU A 786 5.72 46.44 -16.06
N ILE A 787 5.94 46.92 -17.29
CA ILE A 787 6.22 46.06 -18.45
C ILE A 787 7.48 45.20 -18.22
N PHE A 788 8.50 45.77 -17.57
CA PHE A 788 9.74 45.04 -17.30
C PHE A 788 9.59 43.97 -16.21
N THR A 789 8.86 44.27 -15.13
CA THR A 789 8.55 43.26 -14.10
C THR A 789 7.70 42.13 -14.69
N GLN A 790 6.70 42.46 -15.52
CA GLN A 790 5.90 41.44 -16.26
C GLN A 790 6.77 40.60 -17.20
N SER A 791 7.81 41.17 -17.83
CA SER A 791 8.78 40.41 -18.64
C SER A 791 9.61 39.42 -17.82
N CYS A 792 9.91 39.76 -16.56
CA CYS A 792 10.59 38.85 -15.63
C CYS A 792 9.66 37.72 -15.17
N VAL A 793 8.39 38.03 -14.86
CA VAL A 793 7.38 37.03 -14.51
C VAL A 793 7.14 36.06 -15.67
N LYS A 794 7.09 36.53 -16.93
CA LYS A 794 7.04 35.65 -18.12
C LYS A 794 8.19 34.64 -18.17
N LEU A 795 9.40 34.98 -17.70
CA LEU A 795 10.52 34.03 -17.61
C LEU A 795 10.33 33.05 -16.45
N ASN A 796 9.88 33.52 -15.29
CA ASN A 796 9.54 32.67 -14.15
C ASN A 796 8.44 31.64 -14.53
N ASN A 797 7.48 32.01 -15.39
CA ASN A 797 6.45 31.09 -15.89
C ASN A 797 7.05 29.93 -16.68
N ILE A 798 7.95 30.20 -17.63
CA ILE A 798 8.59 29.14 -18.42
C ILE A 798 9.46 28.25 -17.52
N GLU A 799 10.15 28.82 -16.53
CA GLU A 799 10.92 28.03 -15.56
C GLU A 799 10.00 27.14 -14.70
N ALA A 800 8.93 27.70 -14.14
CA ALA A 800 7.93 26.97 -13.34
C ALA A 800 7.28 25.85 -14.15
N ALA A 801 6.93 26.09 -15.41
CA ALA A 801 6.42 25.08 -16.35
C ALA A 801 7.41 23.92 -16.54
N ARG A 802 8.73 24.18 -16.59
CA ARG A 802 9.76 23.12 -16.66
C ARG A 802 9.80 22.28 -15.39
N GLN A 803 9.61 22.89 -14.22
CA GLN A 803 9.57 22.17 -12.94
C GLN A 803 8.27 21.35 -12.78
N GLN A 804 7.13 21.90 -13.20
CA GLN A 804 5.83 21.19 -13.13
C GLN A 804 5.74 20.05 -14.16
N LEU A 805 6.35 20.20 -15.35
CA LEU A 805 6.43 19.11 -16.34
C LEU A 805 7.24 17.91 -15.83
N ASP A 806 8.31 18.15 -15.06
CA ASP A 806 9.10 17.09 -14.41
C ASP A 806 8.22 16.29 -13.43
N LYS A 807 7.35 16.96 -12.67
CA LYS A 807 6.39 16.29 -11.76
C LYS A 807 5.31 15.49 -12.50
N LEU A 808 4.80 16.01 -13.63
CA LEU A 808 3.83 15.29 -14.46
C LEU A 808 4.45 14.04 -15.12
N TYR A 809 5.75 14.07 -15.44
CA TYR A 809 6.49 12.91 -15.97
C TYR A 809 6.48 11.74 -14.97
N ASP A 810 6.75 12.04 -13.69
CA ASP A 810 6.75 11.04 -12.62
C ASP A 810 5.33 10.54 -12.31
N GLN A 811 4.34 11.45 -12.27
CA GLN A 811 2.93 11.11 -11.97
C GLN A 811 2.29 10.18 -13.02
N LEU A 812 2.61 10.35 -14.31
CA LEU A 812 2.08 9.51 -15.39
C LEU A 812 2.88 8.21 -15.58
N ARG A 813 3.84 7.88 -14.69
CA ARG A 813 4.71 6.68 -14.78
C ARG A 813 5.37 6.53 -16.17
N VAL A 814 5.87 7.63 -16.74
CA VAL A 814 6.33 7.68 -18.14
C VAL A 814 7.43 6.66 -18.46
N ASP A 815 8.33 6.39 -17.53
CA ASP A 815 9.40 5.39 -17.73
C ASP A 815 8.84 3.95 -17.71
N ASP A 816 7.90 3.61 -16.82
CA ASP A 816 7.25 2.30 -16.77
C ASP A 816 6.43 2.04 -18.05
N LEU A 817 5.52 2.96 -18.38
CA LEU A 817 4.60 2.79 -19.51
C LEU A 817 5.31 2.83 -20.86
N SER A 818 6.51 3.42 -20.95
CA SER A 818 7.34 3.39 -22.16
C SER A 818 7.91 2.01 -22.52
N ALA A 819 7.84 1.04 -21.62
CA ALA A 819 8.26 -0.34 -21.91
C ALA A 819 7.29 -1.10 -22.82
N TYR A 820 6.03 -0.67 -22.90
CA TYR A 820 5.00 -1.30 -23.72
C TYR A 820 5.03 -0.75 -25.15
N GLU A 821 5.11 -1.65 -26.14
CA GLU A 821 4.97 -1.24 -27.54
C GLU A 821 3.48 -0.97 -27.83
N VAL A 822 3.16 0.32 -28.05
CA VAL A 822 1.85 0.78 -28.50
C VAL A 822 1.75 0.55 -30.01
N ASP A 823 1.17 -0.57 -30.40
CA ASP A 823 0.76 -0.81 -31.78
C ASP A 823 -0.42 0.11 -32.13
N GLU A 824 -0.16 1.32 -32.65
CA GLU A 824 -1.20 2.06 -33.36
C GLU A 824 -1.59 1.27 -34.64
N PRO A 825 -2.86 0.83 -34.80
CA PRO A 825 -3.29 0.10 -35.97
C PRO A 825 -3.55 1.06 -37.14
N THR A 826 -2.48 1.67 -37.68
CA THR A 826 -2.55 2.35 -38.98
C THR A 826 -1.51 1.85 -39.97
N SER A 827 -2.05 1.39 -41.09
CA SER A 827 -1.50 1.55 -42.44
C SER A 827 -0.21 2.38 -42.52
N ARG A 828 0.90 1.72 -42.88
CA ARG A 828 2.18 2.33 -43.23
C ARG A 828 2.07 3.22 -44.48
N SER A 829 1.46 4.39 -44.33
CA SER A 829 1.49 5.44 -45.33
C SER A 829 2.84 6.14 -45.27
N ASN A 830 3.47 6.36 -46.43
CA ASN A 830 4.86 6.83 -46.55
C ASN A 830 5.04 8.34 -46.22
N GLN A 831 4.38 8.87 -45.19
CA GLN A 831 4.39 10.30 -44.82
C GLN A 831 4.63 10.54 -43.32
N GLN A 832 5.59 9.85 -42.71
CA GLN A 832 6.13 10.30 -41.42
C GLN A 832 6.72 11.71 -41.56
N ILE A 833 6.28 12.63 -40.70
CA ILE A 833 6.80 13.99 -40.59
C ILE A 833 7.96 13.95 -39.59
N TYR A 834 9.18 14.20 -40.07
CA TYR A 834 10.37 14.26 -39.23
C TYR A 834 10.58 15.69 -38.75
N LEU A 835 10.74 15.89 -37.44
CA LEU A 835 11.04 17.22 -36.90
C LEU A 835 12.56 17.42 -36.83
N PHE A 836 13.08 18.38 -37.60
CA PHE A 836 14.50 18.71 -37.64
C PHE A 836 14.80 19.96 -36.81
N THR A 837 15.57 19.83 -35.73
CA THR A 837 16.14 20.99 -35.03
C THR A 837 17.40 21.48 -35.76
N ILE A 838 17.32 22.67 -36.33
CA ILE A 838 18.43 23.35 -37.01
C ILE A 838 18.93 24.48 -36.13
N LYS A 839 20.14 24.31 -35.60
CA LYS A 839 20.85 25.34 -34.84
C LYS A 839 21.80 26.11 -35.75
N ILE A 840 21.55 27.40 -35.92
CA ILE A 840 22.43 28.34 -36.62
C ILE A 840 23.50 28.80 -35.61
N VAL A 841 24.73 28.31 -35.78
CA VAL A 841 25.79 28.53 -34.78
C VAL A 841 26.49 29.86 -35.03
N LEU A 842 27.18 29.98 -36.16
CA LEU A 842 27.97 31.15 -36.55
C LEU A 842 28.18 31.18 -38.06
N ALA A 843 28.58 32.33 -38.60
CA ALA A 843 29.24 32.43 -39.91
C ALA A 843 30.67 32.95 -39.74
N GLU A 844 31.55 32.63 -40.68
CA GLU A 844 32.94 33.09 -40.70
C GLU A 844 33.24 33.82 -42.01
N GLY A 845 33.93 34.96 -41.94
CA GLY A 845 34.46 35.68 -43.09
C GLY A 845 33.46 36.48 -43.91
N LEU A 846 32.38 36.99 -43.30
CA LEU A 846 31.40 37.85 -43.96
C LEU A 846 31.97 39.26 -44.23
N ALA A 847 31.66 39.80 -45.41
CA ALA A 847 32.00 41.17 -45.79
C ALA A 847 30.88 41.78 -46.65
N VAL A 848 30.66 43.09 -46.52
CA VAL A 848 29.79 43.86 -47.43
C VAL A 848 30.60 44.23 -48.67
N GLU A 849 30.09 43.99 -49.87
CA GLU A 849 30.77 44.41 -51.10
C GLU A 849 30.89 45.95 -51.16
N GLY A 850 32.10 46.45 -51.42
CA GLY A 850 32.39 47.88 -51.52
C GLY A 850 32.59 48.64 -50.20
N SER A 851 32.49 48.00 -49.02
CA SER A 851 32.68 48.65 -47.72
C SER A 851 33.77 47.99 -46.87
N SER A 852 34.50 48.79 -46.09
CA SER A 852 35.45 48.31 -45.08
C SER A 852 34.82 48.09 -43.70
N LYS A 853 33.52 48.38 -43.55
CA LYS A 853 32.77 48.17 -42.31
C LYS A 853 32.26 46.72 -42.22
N SER A 854 32.32 46.15 -41.03
CA SER A 854 31.75 44.84 -40.71
C SER A 854 30.22 44.80 -40.92
N PRO A 855 29.66 43.68 -41.38
CA PRO A 855 28.25 43.58 -41.70
C PRO A 855 27.35 43.44 -40.46
N ASP A 856 26.29 44.24 -40.39
CA ASP A 856 25.15 43.94 -39.52
C ASP A 856 24.36 42.77 -40.12
N SER A 857 24.52 41.56 -39.60
CA SER A 857 24.17 40.32 -40.30
C SER A 857 23.07 39.49 -39.61
N PHE A 858 22.20 38.89 -40.40
CA PHE A 858 21.18 37.92 -39.94
C PHE A 858 20.92 36.85 -41.00
N VAL A 859 20.36 35.71 -40.60
CA VAL A 859 20.09 34.55 -41.45
C VAL A 859 18.58 34.35 -41.60
N ILE A 860 18.13 33.99 -42.80
CA ILE A 860 16.78 33.48 -43.10
C ILE A 860 16.90 32.05 -43.59
N VAL A 861 16.07 31.14 -43.07
CA VAL A 861 15.86 29.80 -43.64
C VAL A 861 14.52 29.79 -44.38
N SER A 862 14.54 29.37 -45.64
CA SER A 862 13.36 29.25 -46.48
C SER A 862 13.34 27.92 -47.24
N ASP A 863 12.15 27.40 -47.49
CA ASP A 863 11.90 26.20 -48.31
C ASP A 863 12.11 26.48 -49.81
N GLU A 864 12.06 25.43 -50.64
CA GLU A 864 12.14 25.45 -52.10
C GLU A 864 11.12 26.43 -52.72
N HIS A 865 9.94 26.59 -52.11
CA HIS A 865 8.90 27.52 -52.53
C HIS A 865 9.12 28.99 -52.06
N GLY A 866 10.22 29.28 -51.36
CA GLY A 866 10.54 30.61 -50.84
C GLY A 866 9.81 31.01 -49.54
N ASN A 867 8.97 30.12 -49.00
CA ASN A 867 8.33 30.28 -47.70
C ASN A 867 9.38 30.36 -46.58
N ARG A 868 9.27 31.33 -45.68
CA ARG A 868 10.25 31.56 -44.60
C ARG A 868 9.89 30.76 -43.36
N PHE A 869 10.77 29.85 -42.95
CA PHE A 869 10.60 29.01 -41.75
C PHE A 869 11.31 29.59 -40.52
N ALA A 870 12.42 30.29 -40.71
CA ALA A 870 13.17 30.89 -39.61
C ALA A 870 13.85 32.20 -40.02
N LYS A 871 14.06 33.08 -39.04
CA LYS A 871 14.87 34.30 -39.15
C LYS A 871 15.62 34.51 -37.84
N THR A 872 16.94 34.70 -37.89
CA THR A 872 17.74 35.00 -36.69
C THR A 872 17.69 36.47 -36.29
N ARG A 873 18.15 36.77 -35.07
CA ARG A 873 18.49 38.15 -34.68
C ARG A 873 19.58 38.74 -35.59
N THR A 874 19.66 40.07 -35.62
CA THR A 874 20.77 40.78 -36.26
C THR A 874 21.94 40.91 -35.30
N ILE A 875 23.13 40.54 -35.74
CA ILE A 875 24.39 40.78 -35.04
C ILE A 875 25.08 41.95 -35.71
N HIS A 876 25.38 42.98 -34.92
CA HIS A 876 25.91 44.26 -35.42
C HIS A 876 27.44 44.28 -35.39
N ASP A 877 28.01 44.88 -36.42
CA ASP A 877 29.45 45.17 -36.58
C ASP A 877 30.36 43.95 -36.32
N ASP A 878 30.01 42.80 -36.90
CA ASP A 878 30.76 41.54 -36.73
C ASP A 878 30.89 40.78 -38.07
N SER A 879 32.13 40.47 -38.47
CA SER A 879 32.43 39.66 -39.67
C SER A 879 32.36 38.16 -39.42
N ASP A 880 32.42 37.72 -38.17
CA ASP A 880 32.35 36.31 -37.76
C ASP A 880 31.14 36.09 -36.79
N PRO A 881 29.91 36.49 -37.19
CA PRO A 881 28.75 36.62 -36.31
C PRO A 881 28.31 35.26 -35.73
N ARG A 882 27.93 35.28 -34.46
CA ARG A 882 27.53 34.08 -33.70
C ARG A 882 26.10 34.18 -33.13
N TRP A 883 25.14 33.63 -33.86
CA TRP A 883 23.72 33.60 -33.47
C TRP A 883 23.45 32.63 -32.32
N ASP A 884 23.94 31.40 -32.42
CA ASP A 884 23.69 30.32 -31.45
C ASP A 884 22.17 30.01 -31.27
N GLU A 885 21.32 30.35 -32.25
CA GLU A 885 19.84 30.21 -32.25
C GLU A 885 19.39 28.88 -32.87
N SER A 886 18.22 28.34 -32.48
CA SER A 886 17.76 27.01 -32.92
C SER A 886 16.28 26.98 -33.27
N PHE A 887 15.96 26.45 -34.44
CA PHE A 887 14.60 26.40 -35.00
C PHE A 887 14.22 24.95 -35.31
N ASP A 888 12.97 24.57 -35.08
CA ASP A 888 12.45 23.28 -35.50
C ASP A 888 11.71 23.42 -36.83
N ILE A 889 12.04 22.56 -37.79
CA ILE A 889 11.42 22.53 -39.11
C ILE A 889 10.81 21.14 -39.32
N PRO A 890 9.49 21.03 -39.52
CA PRO A 890 8.85 19.76 -39.88
C PRO A 890 9.12 19.45 -41.36
N VAL A 891 9.63 18.25 -41.64
CA VAL A 891 10.04 17.82 -42.99
C VAL A 891 9.34 16.51 -43.37
N LYS A 892 8.69 16.49 -44.54
CA LYS A 892 8.04 15.30 -45.11
C LYS A 892 9.02 14.59 -46.06
N GLY A 893 9.85 13.70 -45.51
CA GLY A 893 10.87 12.99 -46.28
C GLY A 893 12.12 13.85 -46.54
N ASN A 894 12.66 13.79 -47.76
CA ASN A 894 13.86 14.55 -48.15
C ASN A 894 13.49 15.90 -48.78
N SER A 895 13.96 17.01 -48.21
CA SER A 895 13.66 18.37 -48.70
C SER A 895 14.88 19.30 -48.63
N TRP A 896 14.93 20.31 -49.51
CA TRP A 896 15.99 21.32 -49.51
C TRP A 896 15.55 22.65 -48.90
N PHE A 897 16.40 23.23 -48.07
CA PHE A 897 16.20 24.54 -47.48
C PHE A 897 17.30 25.49 -47.95
N MET A 898 16.91 26.65 -48.48
CA MET A 898 17.81 27.75 -48.79
C MET A 898 18.04 28.58 -47.54
N VAL A 899 19.30 28.76 -47.18
CA VAL A 899 19.76 29.52 -46.02
C VAL A 899 20.46 30.79 -46.52
N THR A 900 19.83 31.96 -46.34
CA THR A 900 20.30 33.24 -46.85
C THR A 900 20.81 34.12 -45.71
N VAL A 901 22.09 34.51 -45.77
CA VAL A 901 22.69 35.52 -44.90
C VAL A 901 22.51 36.91 -45.52
N ARG A 902 22.05 37.89 -44.73
CA ARG A 902 21.68 39.23 -45.21
C ARG A 902 22.24 40.35 -44.34
N HIS A 903 22.52 41.50 -44.95
CA HIS A 903 22.89 42.73 -44.27
C HIS A 903 21.64 43.56 -43.90
N ARG A 904 21.54 43.98 -42.64
CA ARG A 904 20.43 44.83 -42.16
C ARG A 904 20.67 46.30 -42.52
N ASN A 905 20.16 46.71 -43.67
CA ASN A 905 19.95 48.12 -43.97
C ASN A 905 18.88 48.73 -43.04
N LEU A 906 19.14 49.96 -42.57
CA LEU A 906 18.21 50.73 -41.71
C LEU A 906 16.98 51.23 -42.47
N THR A 907 17.12 51.43 -43.78
CA THR A 907 16.07 51.86 -44.72
C THR A 907 16.17 51.06 -46.00
N GLY A 908 15.03 50.68 -46.58
CA GLY A 908 14.99 49.90 -47.84
C GLY A 908 15.13 48.38 -47.65
N LYS A 909 15.49 47.68 -48.75
CA LYS A 909 15.65 46.22 -48.76
C LYS A 909 17.00 45.82 -48.14
N HIS A 910 17.03 44.65 -47.50
CA HIS A 910 18.23 44.07 -46.91
C HIS A 910 19.07 43.32 -47.96
N ASP A 911 20.34 43.74 -48.12
CA ASP A 911 21.28 43.17 -49.08
C ASP A 911 21.60 41.71 -48.75
N VAL A 912 21.95 40.92 -49.75
CA VAL A 912 22.33 39.51 -49.55
C VAL A 912 23.85 39.46 -49.37
N LEU A 913 24.30 38.96 -48.23
CA LEU A 913 25.71 38.71 -47.95
C LEU A 913 26.15 37.36 -48.51
N GLY A 914 25.24 36.38 -48.57
CA GLY A 914 25.45 35.10 -49.25
C GLY A 914 24.28 34.12 -49.06
N ARG A 915 24.27 33.03 -49.81
CA ARG A 915 23.30 31.92 -49.73
C ARG A 915 24.02 30.58 -49.65
N ALA A 916 23.37 29.63 -48.98
CA ALA A 916 23.74 28.23 -48.98
C ALA A 916 22.48 27.36 -49.09
N TYR A 917 22.64 26.09 -49.46
CA TYR A 917 21.56 25.11 -49.51
C TYR A 917 21.83 23.97 -48.52
N LEU A 918 20.81 23.63 -47.73
CA LEU A 918 20.84 22.59 -46.72
C LEU A 918 19.85 21.48 -47.13
N ARG A 919 20.34 20.26 -47.31
CA ARG A 919 19.48 19.08 -47.50
C ARG A 919 19.12 18.47 -46.15
N LEU A 920 17.84 18.33 -45.86
CA LEU A 920 17.34 17.60 -44.70
C LEU A 920 16.77 16.26 -45.18
N ASP A 921 17.44 15.19 -44.77
CA ASP A 921 17.21 13.83 -45.27
C ASP A 921 17.16 12.87 -44.08
N PRO A 922 15.97 12.37 -43.69
CA PRO A 922 15.79 11.51 -42.53
C PRO A 922 16.68 10.27 -42.55
N SER A 923 16.94 9.69 -43.73
CA SER A 923 17.79 8.50 -43.89
C SER A 923 19.22 8.71 -43.41
N GLN A 924 19.67 9.97 -43.35
CA GLN A 924 21.00 10.30 -42.84
C GLN A 924 21.07 10.36 -41.33
N PHE A 925 19.96 10.49 -40.59
CA PHE A 925 19.93 10.80 -39.15
C PHE A 925 19.31 9.69 -38.27
N VAL A 926 19.27 8.45 -38.78
CA VAL A 926 18.84 7.22 -38.06
C VAL A 926 19.55 7.03 -36.70
N ASP A 927 20.77 7.55 -36.53
CA ASP A 927 21.48 7.47 -35.25
C ASP A 927 20.98 8.47 -34.18
N LEU A 928 20.07 9.39 -34.55
CA LEU A 928 19.54 10.47 -33.70
C LEU A 928 20.64 11.34 -33.06
N ILE A 929 21.82 11.40 -33.71
CA ILE A 929 22.97 12.21 -33.28
C ILE A 929 22.95 13.53 -34.06
N PRO A 930 22.98 14.69 -33.39
CA PRO A 930 23.08 15.97 -34.06
C PRO A 930 24.46 16.11 -34.74
N LYS A 931 24.44 16.52 -36.02
CA LYS A 931 25.62 16.68 -36.88
C LYS A 931 25.92 18.14 -37.12
N ASP A 932 27.21 18.47 -37.15
CA ASP A 932 27.69 19.80 -37.52
C ASP A 932 27.87 19.84 -39.04
N VAL A 933 27.23 20.80 -39.69
CA VAL A 933 27.21 20.99 -41.15
C VAL A 933 27.80 22.36 -41.44
N LEU A 934 28.99 22.39 -42.04
CA LEU A 934 29.62 23.63 -42.51
C LEU A 934 29.23 23.85 -43.97
N LEU A 935 28.45 24.88 -44.24
CA LEU A 935 27.99 25.24 -45.59
C LEU A 935 28.83 26.40 -46.15
N PRO A 936 29.46 26.27 -47.33
CA PRO A 936 30.03 27.42 -48.03
C PRO A 936 28.91 28.34 -48.53
N LEU A 937 29.14 29.65 -48.47
CA LEU A 937 28.25 30.65 -49.06
C LEU A 937 28.61 30.87 -50.53
N ASP A 938 27.60 31.16 -51.37
CA ASP A 938 27.74 31.47 -52.81
C ASP A 938 28.71 32.65 -53.10
N THR A 939 28.89 33.55 -52.14
CA THR A 939 29.77 34.72 -52.20
C THR A 939 31.13 34.49 -51.52
N ARG A 940 31.21 34.69 -50.19
CA ARG A 940 32.40 34.60 -49.35
C ARG A 940 32.02 34.18 -47.93
N GLY A 941 32.80 33.27 -47.37
CA GLY A 941 32.63 32.79 -46.01
C GLY A 941 31.87 31.46 -45.93
N HIS A 942 31.70 30.99 -44.70
CA HIS A 942 31.01 29.74 -44.39
C HIS A 942 29.99 29.94 -43.29
N LEU A 943 28.91 29.17 -43.30
CA LEU A 943 27.88 29.13 -42.28
C LEU A 943 27.92 27.78 -41.56
N LEU A 944 28.15 27.79 -40.25
CA LEU A 944 28.13 26.59 -39.42
C LEU A 944 26.73 26.36 -38.85
N LEU A 945 26.10 25.28 -39.28
CA LEU A 945 24.84 24.78 -38.76
C LEU A 945 25.07 23.52 -37.91
N ARG A 946 24.19 23.25 -36.96
CA ARG A 946 24.07 21.96 -36.28
C ARG A 946 22.65 21.44 -36.47
N VAL A 947 22.51 20.31 -37.14
CA VAL A 947 21.23 19.70 -37.51
C VAL A 947 21.03 18.43 -36.69
N GLY A 948 19.86 18.25 -36.09
CA GLY A 948 19.44 16.99 -35.47
C GLY A 948 18.01 16.63 -35.84
N VAL A 949 17.66 15.35 -35.78
CA VAL A 949 16.31 14.83 -36.00
C VAL A 949 15.72 14.35 -34.68
N GLU A 950 14.46 14.67 -34.45
CA GLU A 950 13.70 14.15 -33.31
C GLU A 950 12.93 12.87 -33.68
N GLY A 951 13.17 11.79 -32.93
CA GLY A 951 12.28 10.61 -32.79
C GLY A 951 12.04 9.71 -34.03
N GLU A 952 12.30 8.41 -33.89
CA GLU A 952 11.79 7.39 -34.84
C GLU A 952 10.49 6.71 -34.37
N ARG A 953 10.06 6.94 -33.12
CA ARG A 953 8.87 6.35 -32.48
C ARG A 953 7.99 7.44 -31.88
N ASP A 954 6.68 7.35 -32.07
CA ASP A 954 5.69 8.28 -31.50
C ASP A 954 5.27 7.79 -30.10
N ASP A 955 6.25 7.74 -29.19
CA ASP A 955 6.10 7.20 -27.84
C ASP A 955 5.89 8.30 -26.77
N ILE A 956 5.45 7.88 -25.58
CA ILE A 956 5.22 8.78 -24.43
C ILE A 956 6.47 9.59 -24.04
N GLN A 957 7.67 9.00 -24.14
CA GLN A 957 8.94 9.68 -23.85
C GLN A 957 9.31 10.73 -24.91
N TYR A 958 8.93 10.52 -26.17
CA TYR A 958 9.11 11.47 -27.27
C TYR A 958 8.26 12.72 -27.04
N HIS A 959 6.99 12.58 -26.66
CA HIS A 959 6.11 13.71 -26.38
C HIS A 959 6.56 14.55 -25.18
N PHE A 960 6.85 13.93 -24.02
CA PHE A 960 7.40 14.67 -22.88
C PHE A 960 8.76 15.30 -23.21
N GLY A 961 9.62 14.58 -23.94
CA GLY A 961 10.89 15.11 -24.41
C GLY A 961 10.74 16.31 -25.35
N ARG A 962 9.71 16.35 -26.20
CA ARG A 962 9.39 17.48 -27.08
C ARG A 962 8.92 18.69 -26.25
N ALA A 963 7.96 18.49 -25.35
CA ALA A 963 7.49 19.54 -24.44
C ALA A 963 8.62 20.18 -23.63
N PHE A 964 9.51 19.35 -23.05
CA PHE A 964 10.68 19.80 -22.30
C PHE A 964 11.69 20.56 -23.17
N ARG A 965 11.87 20.17 -24.44
CA ARG A 965 12.73 20.88 -25.40
C ARG A 965 12.16 22.24 -25.77
N SER A 966 10.84 22.36 -26.02
CA SER A 966 10.16 23.64 -26.29
C SER A 966 10.40 24.64 -25.15
N LEU A 967 10.04 24.27 -23.92
CA LEU A 967 10.20 25.13 -22.73
C LEU A 967 11.66 25.58 -22.53
N LYS A 968 12.60 24.66 -22.65
CA LYS A 968 14.04 24.94 -22.49
C LYS A 968 14.63 25.80 -23.61
N ARG A 969 14.05 25.78 -24.81
CA ARG A 969 14.43 26.68 -25.90
C ARG A 969 13.97 28.10 -25.57
N THR A 970 12.68 28.27 -25.32
CA THR A 970 12.07 29.57 -25.00
C THR A 970 12.75 30.21 -23.79
N GLU A 971 13.00 29.47 -22.69
CA GLU A 971 13.80 29.93 -21.55
C GLU A 971 15.19 30.44 -21.96
N ALA A 972 15.95 29.65 -22.74
CA ALA A 972 17.31 30.00 -23.13
C ALA A 972 17.38 31.21 -24.08
N ASP A 973 16.33 31.41 -24.88
CA ASP A 973 16.18 32.48 -25.86
C ASP A 973 15.68 33.78 -25.19
N MET A 974 14.73 33.72 -24.25
CA MET A 974 14.36 34.82 -23.35
C MET A 974 15.57 35.31 -22.52
N VAL A 975 16.28 34.39 -21.84
CA VAL A 975 17.51 34.71 -21.07
C VAL A 975 18.59 35.36 -21.96
N ARG A 976 18.66 35.00 -23.25
CA ARG A 976 19.60 35.64 -24.20
C ARG A 976 19.17 37.06 -24.54
N ALA A 977 17.88 37.33 -24.72
CA ALA A 977 17.38 38.68 -25.00
C ALA A 977 17.74 39.68 -23.88
N PHE A 978 17.64 39.28 -22.60
CA PHE A 978 18.10 40.10 -21.47
C PHE A 978 19.60 40.44 -21.58
N VAL A 979 20.45 39.43 -21.83
CA VAL A 979 21.92 39.61 -21.95
C VAL A 979 22.29 40.43 -23.19
N ASP A 980 21.53 40.32 -24.28
CA ASP A 980 21.75 41.09 -25.50
C ASP A 980 21.56 42.60 -25.29
N LYS A 981 20.60 43.01 -24.43
CA LYS A 981 20.41 44.43 -24.06
C LYS A 981 21.60 45.00 -23.25
N MET A 982 22.27 44.17 -22.45
CA MET A 982 23.47 44.55 -21.67
C MET A 982 24.78 44.51 -22.49
N THR A 983 24.83 43.69 -23.54
CA THR A 983 26.05 43.44 -24.33
C THR A 983 26.69 44.69 -24.95
N PRO A 984 25.95 45.71 -25.44
CA PRO A 984 26.53 46.97 -25.90
C PRO A 984 27.30 47.73 -24.82
N VAL A 985 26.84 47.70 -23.56
CA VAL A 985 27.54 48.33 -22.43
C VAL A 985 28.86 47.60 -22.18
N LEU A 986 28.82 46.26 -22.12
CA LEU A 986 30.02 45.42 -21.97
C LEU A 986 31.06 45.70 -23.05
N ARG A 987 30.66 45.75 -24.32
CA ARG A 987 31.57 46.02 -25.46
C ARG A 987 32.15 47.45 -25.43
N HIS A 988 31.41 48.42 -24.88
CA HIS A 988 31.87 49.81 -24.75
C HIS A 988 32.87 49.98 -23.58
N THR A 989 32.54 49.45 -22.40
CA THR A 989 33.37 49.57 -21.20
C THR A 989 34.63 48.69 -21.29
N LEU A 990 34.46 47.41 -21.63
CA LEU A 990 35.56 46.45 -21.83
C LEU A 990 36.10 46.59 -23.26
N SER A 991 36.86 47.65 -23.51
CA SER A 991 37.43 47.95 -24.83
C SER A 991 38.93 48.23 -24.79
N ARG A 992 39.62 48.05 -25.93
CA ARG A 992 41.03 48.45 -26.10
C ARG A 992 41.24 49.96 -26.04
N ALA A 993 40.19 50.78 -26.11
CA ALA A 993 40.28 52.21 -25.84
C ALA A 993 40.35 52.47 -24.33
N SER A 994 39.50 51.81 -23.55
CA SER A 994 39.49 51.87 -22.08
C SER A 994 40.81 51.41 -21.46
N ILE A 995 41.45 50.37 -22.00
CA ILE A 995 42.79 49.91 -21.54
C ILE A 995 43.83 51.02 -21.76
N LYS A 996 43.76 51.74 -22.89
CA LYS A 996 44.71 52.82 -23.22
C LYS A 996 44.52 54.06 -22.36
N SER A 997 43.31 54.37 -21.91
CA SER A 997 43.07 55.48 -20.95
C SER A 997 43.63 55.18 -19.56
N VAL A 998 43.68 53.91 -19.13
CA VAL A 998 44.34 53.53 -17.87
C VAL A 998 45.87 53.69 -17.95
N LEU A 999 46.47 53.34 -19.09
CA LEU A 999 47.93 53.43 -19.29
C LEU A 999 48.42 54.84 -19.64
N LYS A 1000 47.52 55.74 -20.02
CA LYS A 1000 47.81 57.16 -20.25
C LYS A 1000 46.85 58.02 -19.42
N PRO A 1001 47.14 58.26 -18.13
CA PRO A 1001 46.43 59.30 -17.39
C PRO A 1001 46.61 60.62 -18.14
N ASN A 1002 45.51 61.21 -18.60
CA ASN A 1002 45.53 62.51 -19.28
C ASN A 1002 46.10 63.56 -18.31
N ALA A 1003 47.09 64.34 -18.75
CA ALA A 1003 47.72 65.41 -17.96
C ALA A 1003 46.80 66.64 -17.73
N THR A 1004 45.49 66.50 -17.94
CA THR A 1004 44.48 67.56 -17.89
C THR A 1004 43.13 66.97 -17.45
N GLY A 1005 42.90 66.84 -16.14
CA GLY A 1005 41.60 66.40 -15.60
C GLY A 1005 41.59 66.10 -14.10
N SER A 1006 41.01 67.02 -13.32
CA SER A 1006 40.67 66.95 -11.88
C SER A 1006 41.82 66.70 -10.87
N LEU A 1007 41.92 67.57 -9.86
CA LEU A 1007 42.80 67.36 -8.70
C LEU A 1007 42.13 66.42 -7.70
N ASP A 1008 42.80 65.32 -7.36
CA ASP A 1008 42.47 64.53 -6.17
C ASP A 1008 43.01 65.24 -4.92
N TYR A 1009 42.10 65.62 -4.01
CA TYR A 1009 42.43 66.30 -2.76
C TYR A 1009 43.38 65.48 -1.86
N ASN A 1010 43.36 64.15 -1.96
CA ASN A 1010 44.19 63.28 -1.12
C ASN A 1010 45.67 63.28 -1.53
N ASP A 1011 45.98 63.43 -2.82
CA ASP A 1011 47.37 63.45 -3.32
C ASP A 1011 48.07 64.79 -2.99
N ALA A 1012 47.31 65.89 -2.90
CA ALA A 1012 47.81 67.16 -2.37
C ALA A 1012 48.18 67.09 -0.88
N LEU A 1013 47.37 66.39 -0.08
CA LEU A 1013 47.58 66.23 1.36
C LEU A 1013 48.77 65.27 1.65
N GLY A 1014 48.98 64.26 0.80
CA GLY A 1014 50.19 63.44 0.80
C GLY A 1014 51.47 64.25 0.55
N LYS A 1015 51.45 65.18 -0.41
CA LYS A 1015 52.60 66.05 -0.73
C LYS A 1015 52.86 67.12 0.33
N LEU A 1016 51.82 67.69 0.93
CA LEU A 1016 51.93 68.61 2.07
C LEU A 1016 52.45 67.91 3.34
N SER A 1017 51.99 66.69 3.64
CA SER A 1017 52.48 65.93 4.79
C SER A 1017 53.91 65.41 4.60
N ALA A 1018 54.33 65.11 3.36
CA ALA A 1018 55.73 64.83 3.05
C ALA A 1018 56.63 66.07 3.26
N ALA A 1019 56.17 67.26 2.84
CA ALA A 1019 56.89 68.51 3.10
C ALA A 1019 56.96 68.82 4.61
N TYR A 1020 55.87 68.64 5.36
CA TYR A 1020 55.83 68.90 6.81
C TYR A 1020 56.76 67.96 7.60
N ARG A 1021 56.87 66.68 7.19
CA ARG A 1021 57.84 65.73 7.77
C ARG A 1021 59.31 66.06 7.46
N SER A 1022 59.58 66.91 6.48
CA SER A 1022 60.97 67.32 6.15
C SER A 1022 61.48 68.52 6.96
N ALA A 1023 60.63 69.15 7.78
CA ALA A 1023 60.96 70.39 8.50
C ALA A 1023 61.24 70.23 10.01
N ILE A 1024 60.95 69.05 10.60
CA ILE A 1024 61.16 68.79 12.03
C ILE A 1024 61.90 67.46 12.18
N GLY A 1025 63.16 67.53 12.60
CA GLY A 1025 64.04 66.37 12.65
C GLY A 1025 63.98 65.59 13.97
N SER A 1026 63.96 64.27 13.84
CA SER A 1026 64.61 63.34 14.77
C SER A 1026 64.92 62.05 14.01
N ALA A 1027 66.06 61.44 14.31
CA ALA A 1027 66.70 60.46 13.44
C ALA A 1027 66.45 59.01 13.88
N GLU A 1028 66.03 58.16 12.94
CA GLU A 1028 66.42 56.75 12.93
C GLU A 1028 66.44 56.22 11.48
N TYR A 1029 67.26 55.22 11.22
CA TYR A 1029 67.82 54.95 9.89
C TYR A 1029 66.80 54.38 8.88
N SER A 1030 66.75 54.98 7.68
CA SER A 1030 66.20 54.33 6.48
C SER A 1030 67.10 54.60 5.27
N ILE A 1031 67.22 53.59 4.40
CA ILE A 1031 68.20 53.48 3.32
C ILE A 1031 67.75 54.35 2.11
N PRO A 1032 68.66 55.03 1.39
CA PRO A 1032 68.27 55.81 0.21
C PRO A 1032 67.69 54.93 -0.91
N PRO A 1033 66.55 55.30 -1.53
CA PRO A 1033 66.02 54.56 -2.66
C PRO A 1033 66.92 54.70 -3.88
N THR A 1034 67.38 53.56 -4.41
CA THR A 1034 68.12 53.48 -5.67
C THR A 1034 67.20 53.78 -6.88
N LYS A 1035 67.80 54.07 -8.04
CA LYS A 1035 67.14 54.63 -9.24
C LYS A 1035 66.15 53.69 -9.99
N GLN A 1036 65.33 52.88 -9.30
CA GLN A 1036 64.41 51.91 -9.92
C GLN A 1036 62.92 52.29 -9.90
N ASP A 1037 62.50 53.34 -9.20
CA ASP A 1037 61.08 53.75 -9.08
C ASP A 1037 60.47 54.48 -10.30
N ARG A 1038 60.91 54.16 -11.53
CA ARG A 1038 60.27 54.62 -12.79
C ARG A 1038 59.45 53.55 -13.52
N SER A 1039 59.21 52.40 -12.87
CA SER A 1039 58.55 51.24 -13.50
C SER A 1039 57.48 50.57 -12.63
N ARG A 1040 56.75 51.32 -11.78
CA ARG A 1040 55.48 50.84 -11.24
C ARG A 1040 54.38 51.04 -12.28
N GLY A 1041 53.71 49.95 -12.65
CA GLY A 1041 52.50 49.99 -13.47
C GLY A 1041 51.32 50.65 -12.74
N PRO A 1042 50.17 50.85 -13.41
CA PRO A 1042 48.98 51.44 -12.78
C PRO A 1042 48.54 50.61 -11.56
N SER A 1043 48.10 51.29 -10.51
CA SER A 1043 47.62 50.65 -9.28
C SER A 1043 46.31 49.92 -9.52
N ASP A 1044 46.05 48.86 -8.76
CA ASP A 1044 44.84 48.04 -8.93
C ASP A 1044 43.55 48.88 -8.78
N ALA A 1045 43.53 49.87 -7.88
CA ALA A 1045 42.43 50.82 -7.75
C ALA A 1045 42.22 51.69 -9.01
N SER A 1046 43.30 52.11 -9.70
CA SER A 1046 43.20 52.84 -10.97
C SER A 1046 42.69 51.96 -12.11
N ILE A 1047 43.04 50.66 -12.08
CA ILE A 1047 42.56 49.66 -13.04
C ILE A 1047 41.07 49.39 -12.82
N GLU A 1048 40.64 49.26 -11.56
CA GLU A 1048 39.25 49.05 -11.16
C GLU A 1048 38.35 50.25 -11.48
N THR A 1049 38.81 51.48 -11.20
CA THR A 1049 38.08 52.73 -11.48
C THR A 1049 37.64 52.83 -12.95
N ALA A 1050 38.41 52.28 -13.88
CA ALA A 1050 38.08 52.29 -15.30
C ALA A 1050 36.91 51.38 -15.71
N ILE A 1051 36.54 50.41 -14.87
CA ILE A 1051 35.36 49.55 -15.05
C ILE A 1051 34.23 49.84 -14.03
N HIS A 1052 34.42 50.78 -13.10
CA HIS A 1052 33.38 51.21 -12.17
C HIS A 1052 32.03 51.55 -12.84
N PRO A 1053 31.99 52.25 -14.01
CA PRO A 1053 30.72 52.53 -14.70
C PRO A 1053 30.00 51.27 -15.24
N LEU A 1054 30.70 50.13 -15.33
CA LEU A 1054 30.08 48.83 -15.58
C LEU A 1054 29.52 48.22 -14.29
N PHE A 1055 30.21 48.34 -13.16
CA PHE A 1055 29.68 47.90 -11.85
C PHE A 1055 28.40 48.66 -11.49
N ASP A 1056 28.40 50.00 -11.56
CA ASP A 1056 27.21 50.84 -11.29
C ASP A 1056 26.01 50.43 -12.16
N TYR A 1057 26.26 50.13 -13.44
CA TYR A 1057 25.26 49.65 -14.38
C TYR A 1057 24.76 48.24 -14.01
N LEU A 1058 25.68 47.32 -13.67
CA LEU A 1058 25.33 45.97 -13.28
C LEU A 1058 24.55 45.96 -11.97
N ASP A 1059 24.98 46.64 -10.91
CA ASP A 1059 24.27 46.69 -9.63
C ASP A 1059 22.84 47.22 -9.76
N THR A 1060 22.67 48.34 -10.47
CA THR A 1060 21.35 48.96 -10.71
C THR A 1060 20.39 47.97 -11.38
N ASN A 1061 20.88 47.21 -12.37
CA ASN A 1061 20.08 46.25 -13.12
C ASN A 1061 19.89 44.92 -12.38
N ASN A 1062 20.94 44.43 -11.71
CA ASN A 1062 20.96 43.19 -10.95
C ASN A 1062 20.02 43.29 -9.74
N HIS A 1063 19.93 44.45 -9.10
CA HIS A 1063 18.97 44.69 -8.02
C HIS A 1063 17.51 44.56 -8.52
N THR A 1064 17.18 45.15 -9.67
CA THR A 1064 15.84 45.02 -10.28
C THR A 1064 15.55 43.57 -10.70
N LEU A 1065 16.51 42.90 -11.34
CA LEU A 1065 16.39 41.49 -11.73
C LEU A 1065 16.20 40.57 -10.51
N ALA A 1066 16.97 40.76 -9.44
CA ALA A 1066 16.86 39.99 -8.20
C ALA A 1066 15.52 40.21 -7.46
N SER A 1067 14.88 41.36 -7.66
CA SER A 1067 13.56 41.69 -7.09
C SER A 1067 12.37 41.20 -7.92
N SER A 1068 12.60 40.45 -9.01
CA SER A 1068 11.52 40.05 -9.94
C SER A 1068 11.72 38.67 -10.57
N LEU A 1069 12.96 38.21 -10.73
CA LEU A 1069 13.25 36.83 -11.16
C LEU A 1069 13.36 35.89 -9.97
N SER A 1070 12.99 34.63 -10.20
CA SER A 1070 13.34 33.52 -9.30
C SER A 1070 14.87 33.44 -9.09
N PRO A 1071 15.36 32.82 -8.00
CA PRO A 1071 16.79 32.62 -7.79
C PRO A 1071 17.45 31.78 -8.91
N ASP A 1072 16.77 30.75 -9.42
CA ASP A 1072 17.29 29.88 -10.48
C ASP A 1072 17.34 30.60 -11.83
N SER A 1073 16.30 31.39 -12.16
CA SER A 1073 16.28 32.24 -13.36
C SER A 1073 17.31 33.36 -13.29
N MET A 1074 17.44 34.04 -12.14
CA MET A 1074 18.48 35.04 -11.87
C MET A 1074 19.87 34.44 -12.06
N GLN A 1075 20.15 33.28 -11.44
CA GLN A 1075 21.42 32.57 -11.60
C GLN A 1075 21.69 32.21 -13.08
N MET A 1076 20.66 31.85 -13.84
CA MET A 1076 20.80 31.53 -15.27
C MET A 1076 21.14 32.76 -16.12
N VAL A 1077 20.50 33.91 -15.86
CA VAL A 1077 20.83 35.20 -16.49
C VAL A 1077 22.26 35.60 -16.15
N MET A 1078 22.65 35.55 -14.88
CA MET A 1078 24.01 35.92 -14.44
C MET A 1078 25.09 34.98 -14.99
N ALA A 1079 24.85 33.67 -15.03
CA ALA A 1079 25.77 32.72 -15.66
C ALA A 1079 25.90 32.91 -17.19
N LYS A 1080 24.82 33.34 -17.86
CA LYS A 1080 24.84 33.69 -19.31
C LYS A 1080 25.59 35.00 -19.55
N LEU A 1081 25.40 35.99 -18.69
CA LEU A 1081 26.08 37.28 -18.71
C LEU A 1081 27.60 37.11 -18.45
N TRP A 1082 27.98 36.31 -17.46
CA TRP A 1082 29.37 35.93 -17.20
C TRP A 1082 30.05 35.29 -18.43
N LYS A 1083 29.35 34.40 -19.12
CA LYS A 1083 29.85 33.81 -20.37
C LYS A 1083 30.08 34.88 -21.46
N GLN A 1084 29.23 35.89 -21.53
CA GLN A 1084 29.38 37.01 -22.46
C GLN A 1084 30.55 37.93 -22.08
N ILE A 1085 30.80 38.15 -20.78
CA ILE A 1085 31.99 38.83 -20.26
C ILE A 1085 33.26 38.08 -20.65
N LEU A 1086 33.32 36.77 -20.41
CA LEU A 1086 34.46 35.92 -20.80
C LEU A 1086 34.77 36.03 -22.29
N MET A 1087 33.75 35.95 -23.16
CA MET A 1087 33.91 36.09 -24.61
C MET A 1087 34.36 37.50 -25.02
N THR A 1088 33.89 38.54 -24.31
CA THR A 1088 34.27 39.94 -24.59
C THR A 1088 35.74 40.17 -24.21
N ILE A 1089 36.18 39.74 -23.02
CA ILE A 1089 37.57 39.87 -22.57
C ILE A 1089 38.52 39.02 -23.41
N GLU A 1090 38.13 37.78 -23.77
CA GLU A 1090 38.89 36.94 -24.70
C GLU A 1090 39.17 37.66 -26.02
N ALA A 1091 38.15 38.28 -26.62
CA ALA A 1091 38.28 39.04 -27.87
C ALA A 1091 39.12 40.33 -27.75
N LEU A 1092 39.38 40.83 -26.54
CA LEU A 1092 40.38 41.89 -26.32
C LEU A 1092 41.81 41.35 -26.37
N ILE A 1093 42.02 40.14 -25.84
CA ILE A 1093 43.36 39.56 -25.61
C ILE A 1093 43.88 38.81 -26.85
N VAL A 1094 43.04 38.00 -27.49
CA VAL A 1094 43.37 37.18 -28.67
C VAL A 1094 42.32 37.32 -29.77
N PRO A 1095 42.70 37.16 -31.06
CA PRO A 1095 41.73 37.11 -32.15
C PRO A 1095 40.89 35.82 -32.10
N PRO A 1096 39.79 35.74 -32.88
CA PRO A 1096 39.12 34.48 -33.16
C PRO A 1096 40.08 33.46 -33.79
N LEU A 1097 39.67 32.20 -33.92
CA LEU A 1097 40.45 31.19 -34.62
C LEU A 1097 40.14 31.26 -36.14
N SER A 1098 41.16 31.37 -36.99
CA SER A 1098 41.01 31.28 -38.45
C SER A 1098 42.37 31.00 -39.12
N ASP A 1099 42.31 30.43 -40.32
CA ASP A 1099 43.37 30.18 -41.30
C ASP A 1099 44.06 31.44 -41.86
N LYS A 1100 43.36 32.59 -41.83
CA LYS A 1100 43.85 33.87 -42.36
C LYS A 1100 44.76 34.58 -41.35
N PRO A 1101 45.70 35.43 -41.78
CA PRO A 1101 46.48 36.25 -40.85
C PRO A 1101 45.59 37.27 -40.11
N SER A 1102 45.83 37.47 -38.81
CA SER A 1102 45.09 38.49 -38.04
C SER A 1102 45.72 39.87 -38.22
N ARG A 1103 44.88 40.92 -38.25
CA ARG A 1103 45.33 42.33 -38.15
C ARG A 1103 45.41 42.83 -36.71
N MET A 1104 45.06 41.98 -35.73
CA MET A 1104 45.04 42.31 -34.31
C MET A 1104 46.46 42.30 -33.73
N ARG A 1105 46.92 43.45 -33.25
CA ARG A 1105 48.22 43.58 -32.57
C ARG A 1105 48.14 42.95 -31.17
N ALA A 1106 49.17 42.18 -30.80
CA ALA A 1106 49.35 41.72 -29.42
C ALA A 1106 49.35 42.89 -28.43
N LEU A 1107 48.74 42.69 -27.26
CA LEU A 1107 48.76 43.64 -26.15
C LEU A 1107 50.18 43.74 -25.57
N ASN A 1108 50.52 44.89 -25.00
CA ASN A 1108 51.72 45.01 -24.18
C ASN A 1108 51.54 44.33 -22.81
N ASP A 1109 52.61 44.08 -22.08
CA ASP A 1109 52.58 43.34 -20.80
C ASP A 1109 51.59 43.93 -19.78
N GLY A 1110 51.63 45.27 -19.60
CA GLY A 1110 50.69 45.99 -18.75
C GLY A 1110 49.27 46.12 -19.33
N GLU A 1111 49.09 46.07 -20.67
CA GLU A 1111 47.76 46.01 -21.29
C GLU A 1111 47.08 44.65 -21.03
N LEU A 1112 47.87 43.57 -21.02
CA LEU A 1112 47.42 42.22 -20.70
C LEU A 1112 47.06 42.07 -19.21
N ASP A 1113 47.90 42.58 -18.30
CA ASP A 1113 47.63 42.54 -16.86
C ASP A 1113 46.31 43.28 -16.51
N ILE A 1114 46.07 44.46 -17.11
CA ILE A 1114 44.79 45.18 -16.97
C ILE A 1114 43.59 44.30 -17.36
N ALA A 1115 43.63 43.65 -18.53
CA ALA A 1115 42.54 42.81 -19.01
C ALA A 1115 42.29 41.58 -18.12
N LEU A 1116 43.36 40.97 -17.58
CA LEU A 1116 43.27 39.83 -16.66
C LEU A 1116 42.85 40.24 -15.24
N LYS A 1117 43.16 41.47 -14.79
CA LYS A 1117 42.68 42.04 -13.53
C LYS A 1117 41.20 42.40 -13.60
N TRP A 1118 40.73 43.03 -14.68
CA TRP A 1118 39.29 43.23 -14.92
C TRP A 1118 38.50 41.92 -14.86
N LEU A 1119 39.05 40.84 -15.42
CA LEU A 1119 38.42 39.52 -15.34
C LEU A 1119 38.32 38.98 -13.89
N LYS A 1120 39.31 39.29 -13.03
CA LYS A 1120 39.28 38.92 -11.60
C LYS A 1120 38.28 39.78 -10.82
N PHE A 1121 38.29 41.10 -11.01
CA PHE A 1121 37.34 42.00 -10.35
C PHE A 1121 35.89 41.65 -10.73
N LEU A 1122 35.62 41.37 -12.01
CA LEU A 1122 34.30 40.89 -12.45
C LEU A 1122 33.97 39.50 -11.87
N ARG A 1123 34.91 38.57 -11.75
CA ARG A 1123 34.65 37.29 -11.06
C ARG A 1123 34.17 37.53 -9.62
N ASP A 1124 34.86 38.41 -8.90
CA ASP A 1124 34.59 38.65 -7.48
C ASP A 1124 33.25 39.39 -7.27
N PHE A 1125 32.94 40.33 -8.16
CA PHE A 1125 31.63 40.98 -8.26
C PHE A 1125 30.48 39.99 -8.48
N PHE A 1126 30.62 39.00 -9.39
CA PHE A 1126 29.56 38.01 -9.63
C PHE A 1126 29.49 36.90 -8.55
N TYR A 1127 30.47 36.82 -7.63
CA TYR A 1127 30.53 35.79 -6.60
C TYR A 1127 29.81 36.21 -5.29
N VAL A 1128 29.84 37.50 -4.93
CA VAL A 1128 29.16 38.10 -3.75
C VAL A 1128 29.16 37.19 -2.51
N GLY A 1129 30.33 36.75 -2.08
CA GLY A 1129 30.51 35.96 -0.84
C GLY A 1129 29.88 34.56 -0.80
N GLY A 1130 29.07 34.16 -1.78
CA GLY A 1130 28.27 32.93 -1.76
C GLY A 1130 26.80 33.10 -1.39
N ASP A 1131 26.27 34.34 -1.37
CA ASP A 1131 24.84 34.60 -1.14
C ASP A 1131 23.95 33.97 -2.22
N ALA A 1132 22.67 33.75 -1.88
CA ALA A 1132 21.69 33.07 -2.75
C ALA A 1132 21.40 33.77 -4.09
N SER A 1133 21.82 35.04 -4.25
CA SER A 1133 21.74 35.83 -5.48
C SER A 1133 22.99 35.75 -6.37
N GLY A 1134 24.10 35.19 -5.86
CA GLY A 1134 25.39 35.10 -6.54
C GLY A 1134 25.54 33.89 -7.47
N VAL A 1135 26.55 33.93 -8.36
CA VAL A 1135 26.87 32.80 -9.22
C VAL A 1135 27.91 31.88 -8.53
N PRO A 1136 27.63 30.58 -8.37
CA PRO A 1136 28.57 29.67 -7.70
C PRO A 1136 29.95 29.63 -8.36
N LEU A 1137 30.99 29.55 -7.52
CA LEU A 1137 32.39 29.62 -7.96
C LEU A 1137 32.74 28.59 -9.04
N GLY A 1138 32.17 27.38 -8.98
CA GLY A 1138 32.36 26.33 -10.01
C GLY A 1138 31.73 26.62 -11.38
N THR A 1139 30.81 27.59 -11.46
CA THR A 1139 30.27 28.13 -12.72
C THR A 1139 31.11 29.31 -13.21
N LEU A 1140 31.61 30.15 -12.30
CA LEU A 1140 32.49 31.28 -12.61
C LEU A 1140 33.88 30.81 -13.10
N GLN A 1141 34.57 29.99 -12.29
CA GLN A 1141 35.87 29.37 -12.57
C GLN A 1141 35.77 28.16 -13.52
N ASN A 1142 34.94 28.29 -14.56
CA ASN A 1142 34.80 27.28 -15.58
C ASN A 1142 36.09 27.11 -16.41
N ALA A 1143 36.16 26.05 -17.22
CA ALA A 1143 37.32 25.75 -18.05
C ALA A 1143 37.78 26.92 -18.94
N LYS A 1144 36.85 27.79 -19.41
CA LYS A 1144 37.20 28.92 -20.27
C LYS A 1144 37.80 30.09 -19.49
N PHE A 1145 37.35 30.33 -18.26
CA PHE A 1145 38.01 31.28 -17.34
C PHE A 1145 39.46 30.85 -17.08
N ASN A 1146 39.69 29.57 -16.77
CA ASN A 1146 41.05 29.05 -16.54
C ASN A 1146 41.91 29.09 -17.82
N GLU A 1147 41.34 28.81 -18.99
CA GLU A 1147 42.01 28.95 -20.29
C GLU A 1147 42.45 30.40 -20.56
N ILE A 1148 41.58 31.39 -20.31
CA ILE A 1148 41.91 32.82 -20.46
C ILE A 1148 42.99 33.26 -19.45
N LEU A 1149 42.95 32.79 -18.20
CA LEU A 1149 44.04 33.05 -17.24
C LEU A 1149 45.37 32.39 -17.69
N SER A 1150 45.32 31.19 -18.25
CA SER A 1150 46.52 30.48 -18.73
C SER A 1150 47.21 31.18 -19.90
N VAL A 1151 46.54 32.10 -20.61
CA VAL A 1151 47.13 32.95 -21.65
C VAL A 1151 48.42 33.62 -21.16
N ARG A 1152 48.45 34.06 -19.90
CA ARG A 1152 49.63 34.72 -19.30
C ARG A 1152 50.89 33.87 -19.36
N ILE A 1153 50.77 32.55 -19.34
CA ILE A 1153 51.90 31.63 -19.43
C ILE A 1153 52.48 31.66 -20.86
N TYR A 1154 51.62 31.61 -21.88
CA TYR A 1154 52.01 31.41 -23.28
C TYR A 1154 52.18 32.72 -24.08
N TYR A 1155 51.75 33.87 -23.56
CA TYR A 1155 51.72 35.13 -24.33
C TYR A 1155 53.10 35.62 -24.77
N ASP A 1156 54.12 35.34 -23.96
CA ASP A 1156 55.50 35.79 -24.18
C ASP A 1156 56.41 34.69 -24.76
N TRP A 1157 55.90 33.47 -24.96
CA TRP A 1157 56.65 32.37 -25.54
C TRP A 1157 57.05 32.64 -27.00
N ASN A 1158 58.17 32.05 -27.42
CA ASN A 1158 58.62 32.15 -28.80
C ASN A 1158 57.70 31.32 -29.74
N THR A 1159 57.80 31.56 -31.05
CA THR A 1159 56.92 30.92 -32.04
C THR A 1159 57.13 29.41 -32.13
N ASP A 1160 58.35 28.92 -31.96
CA ASP A 1160 58.70 27.49 -32.08
C ASP A 1160 58.19 26.69 -30.85
N ASP A 1161 58.39 27.20 -29.63
CA ASP A 1161 57.87 26.60 -28.38
C ASP A 1161 56.33 26.48 -28.41
N LEU A 1162 55.66 27.51 -28.94
CA LEU A 1162 54.20 27.53 -29.11
C LEU A 1162 53.73 26.50 -30.14
N MET A 1163 54.49 26.24 -31.21
CA MET A 1163 54.14 25.20 -32.18
C MET A 1163 54.32 23.79 -31.59
N GLU A 1164 55.39 23.54 -30.82
CA GLU A 1164 55.61 22.25 -30.15
C GLU A 1164 54.51 21.95 -29.13
N GLU A 1165 54.18 22.91 -28.25
CA GLU A 1165 53.10 22.75 -27.27
C GLU A 1165 51.73 22.55 -27.95
N CYS A 1166 51.49 23.21 -29.07
CA CYS A 1166 50.29 23.02 -29.88
C CYS A 1166 50.19 21.58 -30.43
N ILE A 1167 51.29 21.02 -30.94
CA ILE A 1167 51.33 19.62 -31.42
C ILE A 1167 51.06 18.65 -30.26
N ARG A 1168 51.71 18.87 -29.10
CA ARG A 1168 51.53 18.06 -27.89
C ARG A 1168 50.08 18.07 -27.40
N GLY A 1169 49.47 19.25 -27.30
CA GLY A 1169 48.06 19.43 -26.93
C GLY A 1169 47.09 18.80 -27.92
N PHE A 1170 47.42 18.82 -29.22
CA PHE A 1170 46.60 18.20 -30.26
C PHE A 1170 46.63 16.66 -30.17
N GLN A 1171 47.80 16.05 -30.00
CA GLN A 1171 47.94 14.60 -29.80
C GLN A 1171 47.17 14.11 -28.55
N ALA A 1172 47.28 14.83 -27.43
CA ALA A 1172 46.52 14.53 -26.20
C ALA A 1172 44.99 14.67 -26.40
N THR A 1173 44.55 15.59 -27.27
CA THR A 1173 43.14 15.78 -27.61
C THR A 1173 42.60 14.63 -28.48
N LEU A 1174 43.39 14.13 -29.43
CA LEU A 1174 43.03 12.97 -30.25
C LEU A 1174 42.85 11.69 -29.41
N GLN A 1175 43.82 11.37 -28.55
CA GLN A 1175 43.79 10.18 -27.70
C GLN A 1175 42.57 10.15 -26.76
N ASN A 1176 42.17 11.31 -26.22
CA ASN A 1176 41.05 11.41 -25.28
C ASN A 1176 39.67 11.57 -25.95
N ARG A 1177 39.60 11.74 -27.28
CA ARG A 1177 38.33 11.95 -28.00
C ARG A 1177 37.38 10.76 -27.90
N SER A 1178 37.90 9.53 -27.97
CA SER A 1178 37.10 8.29 -27.92
C SER A 1178 36.33 8.11 -26.60
N LYS A 1179 36.76 8.77 -25.51
CA LYS A 1179 36.17 8.65 -24.17
C LYS A 1179 35.06 9.66 -23.87
N ARG A 1180 34.74 10.59 -24.79
CA ARG A 1180 33.74 11.65 -24.55
C ARG A 1180 32.33 11.20 -24.99
N PRO A 1181 31.31 11.24 -24.09
CA PRO A 1181 29.94 10.88 -24.44
C PRO A 1181 29.34 11.87 -25.44
N THR A 1182 28.81 11.34 -26.54
CA THR A 1182 28.14 12.11 -27.60
C THR A 1182 26.84 12.75 -27.11
N LYS A 1183 26.47 13.90 -27.70
CA LYS A 1183 25.28 14.65 -27.31
C LYS A 1183 24.00 14.06 -27.92
N SER A 1184 23.46 12.96 -27.38
CA SER A 1184 22.15 12.45 -27.82
C SER A 1184 21.00 13.39 -27.42
N LEU A 1185 19.88 13.33 -28.17
CA LEU A 1185 18.62 13.97 -27.78
C LEU A 1185 17.93 13.23 -26.63
N MET A 1186 18.04 11.89 -26.59
CA MET A 1186 17.47 11.05 -25.52
C MET A 1186 18.00 11.35 -24.10
N SER A 1187 19.16 12.01 -23.99
CA SER A 1187 19.69 12.49 -22.69
C SER A 1187 19.21 13.89 -22.30
N GLN A 1188 18.09 14.34 -22.87
CA GLN A 1188 17.44 15.63 -22.62
C GLN A 1188 15.90 15.50 -22.60
N ARG A 1189 15.40 14.40 -22.01
CA ARG A 1189 13.96 14.11 -21.89
C ARG A 1189 13.31 14.85 -20.71
N ASN A 1190 14.00 14.92 -19.59
CA ASN A 1190 13.56 15.50 -18.32
C ASN A 1190 14.76 16.13 -17.56
N LEU A 1191 14.56 16.68 -16.37
CA LEU A 1191 15.64 17.29 -15.60
C LEU A 1191 16.64 16.24 -15.07
N GLY A 1192 16.14 15.07 -14.66
CA GLY A 1192 16.94 13.94 -14.17
C GLY A 1192 17.99 13.44 -15.16
N THR A 1193 17.59 13.13 -16.40
CA THR A 1193 18.50 12.71 -17.48
C THR A 1193 19.58 13.76 -17.78
N ILE A 1194 19.26 15.04 -17.66
CA ILE A 1194 20.23 16.14 -17.80
C ILE A 1194 21.20 16.22 -16.61
N ARG A 1195 20.72 16.02 -15.38
CA ARG A 1195 21.58 15.96 -14.17
C ARG A 1195 22.55 14.78 -14.26
N ALA A 1196 22.07 13.58 -14.59
CA ALA A 1196 22.89 12.39 -14.80
C ALA A 1196 23.98 12.62 -15.87
N ARG A 1197 23.60 13.19 -17.03
CA ARG A 1197 24.55 13.53 -18.10
C ARG A 1197 25.55 14.63 -17.71
N LYS A 1198 25.14 15.66 -16.96
CA LYS A 1198 26.05 16.70 -16.45
C LYS A 1198 27.06 16.07 -15.48
N SER A 1199 26.64 15.13 -14.63
CA SER A 1199 27.51 14.35 -13.74
C SER A 1199 28.52 13.51 -14.53
N ALA A 1200 28.05 12.67 -15.47
CA ALA A 1200 28.90 11.85 -16.32
C ALA A 1200 29.93 12.67 -17.14
N LYS A 1201 29.57 13.90 -17.55
CA LYS A 1201 30.53 14.83 -18.20
C LYS A 1201 31.57 15.37 -17.22
N ARG A 1202 31.20 15.66 -15.96
CA ARG A 1202 32.12 16.18 -14.93
C ARG A 1202 33.12 15.12 -14.45
N ALA A 1203 32.75 13.84 -14.50
CA ALA A 1203 33.62 12.72 -14.12
C ALA A 1203 34.78 12.44 -15.10
N LEU A 1204 34.79 13.06 -16.29
CA LEU A 1204 35.82 12.85 -17.30
C LEU A 1204 36.94 13.91 -17.21
N PRO A 1205 38.23 13.51 -17.26
CA PRO A 1205 39.33 14.46 -17.27
C PRO A 1205 39.24 15.37 -18.50
N ASN A 1206 39.46 16.66 -18.28
CA ASN A 1206 39.35 17.65 -19.35
C ASN A 1206 40.71 17.77 -20.08
N PRO A 1207 40.84 17.34 -21.35
CA PRO A 1207 42.08 17.52 -22.11
C PRO A 1207 42.42 19.00 -22.25
N SER A 1208 43.72 19.27 -22.43
CA SER A 1208 44.33 20.61 -22.47
C SER A 1208 43.66 21.56 -23.48
N SER A 1209 42.77 22.41 -22.96
CA SER A 1209 42.00 23.42 -23.72
C SER A 1209 42.90 24.46 -24.41
N ASN A 1210 44.11 24.63 -23.89
CA ASN A 1210 45.04 25.70 -24.25
C ASN A 1210 45.54 25.61 -25.69
N THR A 1211 45.44 24.45 -26.35
CA THR A 1211 45.81 24.24 -27.76
C THR A 1211 45.17 25.27 -28.70
N GLU A 1212 43.88 25.57 -28.50
CA GLU A 1212 43.16 26.55 -29.33
C GLU A 1212 43.62 27.98 -29.04
N MET A 1213 43.91 28.27 -27.77
CA MET A 1213 44.42 29.56 -27.32
C MET A 1213 45.83 29.85 -27.88
N ILE A 1214 46.71 28.85 -27.86
CA ILE A 1214 48.06 28.90 -28.43
C ILE A 1214 48.02 29.23 -29.93
N MET A 1215 47.16 28.56 -30.71
CA MET A 1215 46.96 28.89 -32.13
C MET A 1215 46.50 30.33 -32.36
N ARG A 1216 45.64 30.87 -31.49
CA ARG A 1216 45.18 32.27 -31.59
C ARG A 1216 46.28 33.28 -31.20
N ILE A 1217 47.18 32.93 -30.28
CA ILE A 1217 48.38 33.72 -29.97
C ILE A 1217 49.33 33.73 -31.16
N LEU A 1218 49.57 32.58 -31.80
CA LEU A 1218 50.39 32.46 -33.02
C LEU A 1218 49.87 33.38 -34.15
N ARG A 1219 48.55 33.55 -34.32
CA ARG A 1219 47.95 34.47 -35.31
C ARG A 1219 48.29 35.95 -35.11
N MET A 1220 48.76 36.38 -33.93
CA MET A 1220 49.12 37.78 -33.64
C MET A 1220 50.60 38.11 -33.87
N ARG A 1221 51.46 37.11 -34.11
CA ARG A 1221 52.89 37.34 -34.35
C ARG A 1221 53.12 37.90 -35.77
N PRO A 1222 53.95 38.94 -35.96
CA PRO A 1222 54.08 39.62 -37.24
C PRO A 1222 54.87 38.80 -38.28
N LEU A 1223 54.36 38.76 -39.51
CA LEU A 1223 54.91 38.05 -40.68
C LEU A 1223 56.35 38.42 -41.10
N PHE A 1224 56.95 39.48 -40.53
CA PHE A 1224 58.17 40.09 -41.06
C PHE A 1224 59.48 39.46 -40.55
N MET A 1225 59.45 38.62 -39.51
CA MET A 1225 60.64 37.93 -39.01
C MET A 1225 60.52 36.41 -39.16
N ARG A 1226 61.01 35.93 -40.32
CA ARG A 1226 61.32 34.52 -40.69
C ARG A 1226 60.18 33.48 -40.64
N ARG A 1227 60.04 32.80 -41.79
CA ARG A 1227 59.28 31.57 -42.11
C ARG A 1227 57.80 31.74 -42.48
N GLN A 1228 57.48 31.33 -43.72
CA GLN A 1228 56.12 31.07 -44.22
C GLN A 1228 55.40 29.93 -43.46
N GLY A 1229 56.17 29.07 -42.77
CA GLY A 1229 55.67 27.88 -42.09
C GLY A 1229 54.64 28.10 -40.99
N THR A 1230 54.56 29.26 -40.33
CA THR A 1230 53.55 29.46 -39.26
C THR A 1230 52.11 29.49 -39.80
N GLN A 1231 51.91 30.05 -41.00
CA GLN A 1231 50.58 30.07 -41.63
C GLN A 1231 50.23 28.69 -42.20
N GLU A 1232 51.20 28.00 -42.81
CA GLU A 1232 51.04 26.62 -43.30
C GLU A 1232 50.74 25.65 -42.15
N PHE A 1233 51.45 25.78 -41.01
CA PHE A 1233 51.19 25.04 -39.78
C PHE A 1233 49.77 25.28 -39.27
N LEU A 1234 49.33 26.54 -39.13
CA LEU A 1234 47.97 26.85 -38.70
C LEU A 1234 46.93 26.29 -39.67
N ALA A 1235 47.13 26.39 -40.98
CA ALA A 1235 46.24 25.81 -41.98
C ALA A 1235 46.19 24.27 -41.88
N GLN A 1236 47.33 23.60 -41.72
CA GLN A 1236 47.44 22.15 -41.54
C GLN A 1236 46.77 21.67 -40.25
N GLN A 1237 46.99 22.37 -39.12
CA GLN A 1237 46.32 22.05 -37.86
C GLN A 1237 44.81 22.30 -37.96
N LEU A 1238 44.36 23.37 -38.62
CA LEU A 1238 42.93 23.64 -38.83
C LEU A 1238 42.26 22.63 -39.76
N GLN A 1239 42.94 22.18 -40.82
CA GLN A 1239 42.49 21.06 -41.65
C GLN A 1239 42.43 19.76 -40.86
N THR A 1240 43.42 19.49 -40.01
CA THR A 1240 43.39 18.29 -39.15
C THR A 1240 42.26 18.39 -38.14
N ILE A 1241 41.99 19.57 -37.57
CA ILE A 1241 40.82 19.84 -36.71
C ILE A 1241 39.50 19.65 -37.47
N SER A 1242 39.38 20.08 -38.73
CA SER A 1242 38.14 19.94 -39.50
C SER A 1242 37.89 18.50 -39.94
N VAL A 1243 38.90 17.78 -40.44
CA VAL A 1243 38.84 16.35 -40.75
C VAL A 1243 38.46 15.56 -39.50
N VAL A 1244 39.12 15.82 -38.36
CA VAL A 1244 38.79 15.20 -37.08
C VAL A 1244 37.36 15.54 -36.66
N LYS A 1245 36.89 16.78 -36.76
CA LYS A 1245 35.49 17.15 -36.47
C LYS A 1245 34.47 16.42 -37.35
N LEU A 1246 34.79 16.16 -38.61
CA LEU A 1246 33.91 15.50 -39.60
C LEU A 1246 33.90 13.97 -39.46
N GLU A 1247 35.02 13.35 -39.08
CA GLU A 1247 35.08 11.90 -38.89
C GLU A 1247 34.50 11.47 -37.53
N ASN A 1248 33.30 10.86 -37.59
CA ASN A 1248 32.72 10.10 -36.49
C ASN A 1248 33.16 8.62 -36.60
N PRO A 1249 33.79 8.03 -35.57
CA PRO A 1249 34.42 6.70 -35.65
C PRO A 1249 33.45 5.51 -35.78
N LYS A 1250 32.13 5.75 -35.87
CA LYS A 1250 31.12 4.67 -36.01
C LYS A 1250 30.83 4.24 -37.45
N LYS A 1251 31.25 4.99 -38.48
CA LYS A 1251 31.00 4.63 -39.90
C LYS A 1251 31.59 3.28 -40.31
N GLY A 1252 32.66 2.81 -39.65
CA GLY A 1252 33.34 1.55 -39.98
C GLY A 1252 32.74 0.26 -39.42
N ARG A 1253 31.75 0.30 -38.51
CA ARG A 1253 31.23 -0.92 -37.84
C ARG A 1253 29.82 -1.37 -38.26
N SER A 1254 29.03 -0.51 -38.91
CA SER A 1254 27.63 -0.82 -39.27
C SER A 1254 27.50 -1.72 -40.51
N ILE A 1255 28.49 -1.70 -41.42
CA ILE A 1255 28.41 -2.41 -42.71
C ILE A 1255 28.59 -3.94 -42.55
N ALA A 1256 29.23 -4.40 -41.47
CA ALA A 1256 29.53 -5.81 -41.26
C ALA A 1256 28.38 -6.65 -40.66
N SER A 1257 27.34 -6.03 -40.08
CA SER A 1257 26.30 -6.75 -39.31
C SER A 1257 24.94 -6.86 -40.01
N ARG A 1258 24.85 -6.56 -41.30
CA ARG A 1258 23.59 -6.57 -42.07
C ARG A 1258 23.53 -7.61 -43.20
N SER A 1259 24.40 -8.63 -43.13
CA SER A 1259 24.46 -9.74 -44.11
C SER A 1259 23.85 -11.05 -43.60
N THR A 1260 23.39 -11.12 -42.35
CA THR A 1260 22.82 -12.35 -41.75
C THR A 1260 21.75 -12.03 -40.69
N LYS A 1261 20.56 -11.60 -41.15
CA LYS A 1261 19.23 -11.90 -40.57
C LYS A 1261 18.16 -11.25 -41.44
#